data_AF-A0A660QVS3-F1
#
_entry.id   AF-A0A660QVS3-F1
#
_cell.length_a   1.000
_cell.length_b   1.000
_cell.length_c   1.000
_cell.angle_alpha   90.00
_cell.angle_beta   90.00
_cell.angle_gamma   90.00
#
_symmetry.space_group_name_H-M   'P 1'
#
loop_
_entity.id
_entity.type
_entity.pdbx_description
1 polymer ?
#
loop_
_entity_poly.entity_id
_entity_poly.type
_entity_poly.pdbx_seq_one_letter_code
_entity_poly.pdbx_strand_id
1 'polypeptide(L)'
;MRKIAFFIGFSCSFLGLWCGYLTVVKPLSAPEHNLPSSLIICYSNGKPVMLSRSLWKDLNQISPLVVNSLIASEDKTFKQHIGIDFFGIIRAFLRNLSEMSVVEGASTITQQLARTLYLTQERSLTRKIKEGFISLWLERILTKEEILTMYINSIYTGNGLYGLPSASHYYFGKDINELSLPEISVLVGLLKSPENFNPFSNARLALSKGKVVLMRLEDENYISSDDFKALVKKLENISFAPKPENNGVDEELFWRVAREAEELGFDLDQLKQGYKIFTYLNSDLMQTVHNNTSNNMAVEAVNPSTGQVLAYRGIGVSYPQGTRQIGSSIKPLYYYFALLQGWSPEDYLTDMPIRIGKWTPENFDRQYTAVVTLCDALVKSRNIPSINLFLQLGKTKVVSFLKNELMLDGFYPDDLTVALGTVESAPEELLKAYCPVFNGGVVLKPRIISRIEDPYGTVVYNASPEVIGKVFNRVMDPTAASAVMVRILKEVVQRGTGKLAKLSSPVAGKTGTSENTAWFIGGDESFLMCVAVDGKNLTGGGNAAPVWKQIVSAWGDYPGRFTEVSTEEIFTKRKQAASTMNTVDIDRIIFWVREGSITLSNLAEIISVMDSNKVKDFLTKLNEVDPDLAHVLWEKLKELKNW
;
A
#
# COMPACT_ATOMS: atom_id res chain seq x y z
N MET A 1 51.71 2.37 -59.95
CA MET A 1 50.59 3.28 -59.61
C MET A 1 49.34 2.58 -59.10
N ARG A 2 48.75 1.58 -59.79
CA ARG A 2 47.52 0.88 -59.33
C ARG A 2 47.60 0.24 -57.93
N LYS A 3 48.72 -0.43 -57.59
CA LYS A 3 48.91 -1.02 -56.24
C LYS A 3 48.99 0.03 -55.13
N ILE A 4 49.64 1.17 -55.39
CA ILE A 4 49.76 2.29 -54.43
C ILE A 4 48.40 2.95 -54.22
N ALA A 5 47.63 3.20 -55.29
CA ALA A 5 46.27 3.74 -55.19
C ALA A 5 45.32 2.80 -54.40
N PHE A 6 45.44 1.48 -54.60
CA PHE A 6 44.71 0.49 -53.82
C PHE A 6 45.08 0.53 -52.33
N PHE A 7 46.38 0.57 -52.01
CA PHE A 7 46.86 0.66 -50.62
C PHE A 7 46.42 1.96 -49.93
N ILE A 8 46.47 3.10 -50.63
CA ILE A 8 46.00 4.39 -50.11
C ILE A 8 44.49 4.33 -49.87
N GLY A 9 43.70 3.85 -50.84
CA GLY A 9 42.26 3.71 -50.71
C GLY A 9 41.85 2.77 -49.57
N PHE A 10 42.52 1.63 -49.43
CA PHE A 10 42.32 0.69 -48.33
C PHE A 10 42.66 1.32 -46.98
N SER A 11 43.80 2.01 -46.88
CA SER A 11 44.24 2.67 -45.64
C SER A 11 43.27 3.77 -45.22
N CYS A 12 42.82 4.62 -46.16
CA CYS A 12 41.82 5.65 -45.89
C CYS A 12 40.48 5.06 -45.45
N SER A 13 40.07 3.93 -46.04
CA SER A 13 38.82 3.24 -45.68
C SER A 13 38.92 2.62 -44.27
N PHE A 14 40.06 2.01 -43.95
CA PHE A 14 40.33 1.47 -42.62
C PHE A 14 40.37 2.57 -41.56
N LEU A 15 41.09 3.68 -41.82
CA LEU A 15 41.13 4.85 -40.94
C LEU A 15 39.73 5.46 -40.75
N GLY A 16 38.92 5.54 -41.80
CA GLY A 16 37.54 6.01 -41.72
C GLY A 16 36.67 5.12 -40.83
N LEU A 17 36.72 3.80 -41.00
CA LEU A 17 36.01 2.83 -40.15
C LEU A 17 36.51 2.85 -38.70
N TRP A 18 37.83 2.99 -38.51
CA TRP A 18 38.45 3.08 -37.18
C TRP A 18 38.03 4.35 -36.44
N CYS A 19 38.08 5.50 -37.10
CA CYS A 19 37.57 6.76 -36.57
C CYS A 19 36.07 6.65 -36.25
N GLY A 20 35.28 6.08 -37.16
CA GLY A 20 33.85 5.82 -36.94
C GLY A 20 33.61 4.95 -35.69
N TYR A 21 34.34 3.84 -35.55
CA TYR A 21 34.28 2.97 -34.38
C TYR A 21 34.60 3.75 -33.09
N LEU A 22 35.70 4.50 -33.05
CA LEU A 22 36.08 5.30 -31.87
C LEU A 22 35.04 6.37 -31.52
N THR A 23 34.45 7.04 -32.52
CA THR A 23 33.41 8.05 -32.26
C THR A 23 32.14 7.46 -31.64
N VAL A 24 31.82 6.19 -31.95
CA VAL A 24 30.65 5.50 -31.39
C VAL A 24 30.95 4.95 -30.01
N VAL A 25 32.14 4.39 -29.79
CA VAL A 25 32.46 3.58 -28.60
C VAL A 25 33.02 4.41 -27.44
N LYS A 26 33.82 5.45 -27.72
CA LYS A 26 34.45 6.28 -26.68
C LYS A 26 33.48 6.91 -25.65
N PRO A 27 32.25 7.33 -26.01
CA PRO A 27 31.33 7.92 -25.04
C PRO A 27 30.45 6.88 -24.30
N LEU A 28 30.58 5.57 -24.59
CA LEU A 28 29.71 4.56 -23.99
C LEU A 28 30.06 4.33 -22.51
N SER A 29 29.04 4.24 -21.67
CA SER A 29 29.15 3.76 -20.30
C SER A 29 29.28 2.23 -20.24
N ALA A 30 29.69 1.72 -19.09
CA ALA A 30 29.78 0.28 -18.85
C ALA A 30 28.43 -0.43 -19.13
N PRO A 31 28.41 -1.63 -19.73
CA PRO A 31 27.17 -2.31 -20.13
C PRO A 31 26.20 -2.56 -18.97
N GLU A 32 26.72 -2.77 -17.77
CA GLU A 32 25.97 -3.03 -16.54
C GLU A 32 25.05 -1.86 -16.18
N HIS A 33 25.46 -0.63 -16.46
CA HIS A 33 24.68 0.58 -16.18
C HIS A 33 23.48 0.77 -17.13
N ASN A 34 23.44 0.03 -18.24
CA ASN A 34 22.39 0.14 -19.24
C ASN A 34 21.43 -1.07 -19.24
N LEU A 35 21.58 -1.97 -18.27
CA LEU A 35 20.66 -3.08 -18.09
C LEU A 35 19.27 -2.57 -17.70
N PRO A 36 18.19 -3.17 -18.23
CA PRO A 36 16.85 -2.85 -17.80
C PRO A 36 16.72 -3.20 -16.32
N SER A 37 16.52 -2.16 -15.54
CA SER A 37 16.57 -2.21 -14.09
C SER A 37 15.18 -2.56 -13.56
N SER A 38 15.04 -3.46 -12.58
CA SER A 38 13.75 -3.68 -11.92
C SER A 38 13.90 -3.65 -10.41
N LEU A 39 12.94 -3.00 -9.77
CA LEU A 39 12.79 -3.05 -8.33
C LEU A 39 12.02 -4.33 -7.97
N ILE A 40 12.63 -5.22 -7.20
CA ILE A 40 11.97 -6.43 -6.70
C ILE A 40 11.42 -6.14 -5.31
N ILE A 41 10.10 -6.00 -5.19
CA ILE A 41 9.40 -5.90 -3.91
C ILE A 41 8.70 -7.22 -3.65
N CYS A 42 8.92 -7.80 -2.48
CA CYS A 42 8.34 -9.06 -2.02
C CYS A 42 7.42 -8.86 -0.82
N TYR A 43 6.34 -9.64 -0.75
CA TYR A 43 5.55 -9.86 0.45
C TYR A 43 6.40 -10.56 1.53
N SER A 44 5.84 -10.64 2.74
CA SER A 44 6.47 -11.31 3.90
C SER A 44 6.86 -12.77 3.67
N ASN A 45 6.13 -13.50 2.81
CA ASN A 45 6.44 -14.88 2.41
C ASN A 45 7.45 -14.98 1.25
N GLY A 46 8.02 -13.86 0.79
CA GLY A 46 8.98 -13.81 -0.32
C GLY A 46 8.35 -13.79 -1.72
N LYS A 47 7.02 -13.96 -1.84
CA LYS A 47 6.33 -13.82 -3.13
C LYS A 47 6.46 -12.39 -3.64
N PRO A 48 6.81 -12.15 -4.92
CA PRO A 48 6.84 -10.79 -5.47
C PRO A 48 5.46 -10.11 -5.36
N VAL A 49 5.45 -8.86 -4.88
CA VAL A 49 4.26 -7.99 -4.82
C VAL A 49 3.76 -7.68 -6.23
N MET A 50 4.70 -7.46 -7.13
CA MET A 50 4.47 -7.28 -8.56
C MET A 50 5.37 -8.24 -9.33
N LEU A 51 4.90 -8.68 -10.50
CA LEU A 51 5.78 -9.35 -11.44
C LEU A 51 6.85 -8.37 -11.87
N SER A 52 8.09 -8.62 -11.46
CA SER A 52 9.23 -7.82 -11.88
C SER A 52 9.33 -7.84 -13.40
N ARG A 53 9.40 -6.65 -13.99
CA ARG A 53 9.58 -6.47 -15.43
C ARG A 53 10.99 -6.83 -15.90
N SER A 54 11.94 -7.10 -14.99
CA SER A 54 13.26 -7.65 -15.33
C SER A 54 13.87 -8.43 -14.17
N LEU A 55 13.77 -9.76 -14.21
CA LEU A 55 14.41 -10.67 -13.26
C LEU A 55 15.80 -11.03 -13.76
N TRP A 56 16.81 -10.83 -12.90
CA TRP A 56 18.18 -11.24 -13.19
C TRP A 56 18.46 -12.67 -12.72
N LYS A 57 19.09 -13.47 -13.57
CA LYS A 57 19.68 -14.78 -13.26
C LYS A 57 21.04 -14.92 -13.91
N ASP A 58 22.03 -15.34 -13.13
CA ASP A 58 23.35 -15.67 -13.67
C ASP A 58 23.27 -16.91 -14.57
N LEU A 59 24.13 -16.99 -15.58
CA LEU A 59 24.06 -18.05 -16.59
C LEU A 59 24.20 -19.46 -16.00
N ASN A 60 24.98 -19.61 -14.92
CA ASN A 60 25.14 -20.87 -14.20
C ASN A 60 23.86 -21.34 -13.48
N GLN A 61 22.90 -20.44 -13.26
CA GLN A 61 21.59 -20.73 -12.70
C GLN A 61 20.55 -21.03 -13.79
N ILE A 62 20.90 -21.00 -15.07
CA ILE A 62 19.98 -21.19 -16.19
C ILE A 62 20.23 -22.54 -16.85
N SER A 63 19.14 -23.30 -17.07
CA SER A 63 19.19 -24.59 -17.73
C SER A 63 19.92 -24.53 -19.09
N PRO A 64 20.86 -25.46 -19.36
CA PRO A 64 21.52 -25.56 -20.66
C PRO A 64 20.54 -25.71 -21.83
N LEU A 65 19.33 -26.24 -21.59
CA LEU A 65 18.29 -26.34 -22.61
C LEU A 65 17.85 -24.96 -23.13
N VAL A 66 17.72 -23.98 -22.24
CA VAL A 66 17.34 -22.60 -22.59
C VAL A 66 18.46 -21.98 -23.42
N VAL A 67 19.69 -22.10 -22.96
CA VAL A 67 20.90 -21.57 -23.62
C VAL A 67 21.05 -22.17 -25.03
N ASN A 68 20.95 -23.50 -25.15
CA ASN A 68 21.09 -24.19 -26.42
C ASN A 68 19.97 -23.83 -27.40
N SER A 69 18.72 -23.73 -26.92
CA SER A 69 17.57 -23.28 -27.73
C SER A 69 17.74 -21.86 -28.24
N LEU A 70 18.27 -20.97 -27.39
CA LEU A 70 18.54 -19.60 -27.75
C LEU A 70 19.65 -19.49 -28.79
N ILE A 71 20.77 -20.19 -28.60
CA ILE A 71 21.90 -20.18 -29.54
C ILE A 71 21.48 -20.82 -30.87
N ALA A 72 20.86 -21.99 -30.86
CA ALA A 72 20.43 -22.67 -32.08
C ALA A 72 19.42 -21.85 -32.90
N SER A 73 18.53 -21.11 -32.22
CA SER A 73 17.57 -20.24 -32.90
C SER A 73 18.16 -18.91 -33.33
N GLU A 74 18.73 -18.14 -32.41
CA GLU A 74 19.08 -16.75 -32.67
C GLU A 74 20.43 -16.59 -33.36
N ASP A 75 21.40 -17.45 -33.03
CA ASP A 75 22.79 -17.23 -33.44
C ASP A 75 23.65 -18.51 -33.33
N LYS A 76 23.50 -19.42 -34.28
CA LYS A 76 24.15 -20.74 -34.21
C LYS A 76 25.69 -20.71 -34.21
N THR A 77 26.28 -19.64 -34.76
CA THR A 77 27.74 -19.44 -34.81
C THR A 77 28.22 -18.55 -33.67
N PHE A 78 27.38 -18.28 -32.65
CA PHE A 78 27.66 -17.36 -31.54
C PHE A 78 29.03 -17.55 -30.90
N LYS A 79 29.43 -18.81 -30.68
CA LYS A 79 30.71 -19.16 -30.03
C LYS A 79 31.93 -18.92 -30.91
N GLN A 80 31.75 -18.74 -32.22
CA GLN A 80 32.83 -18.72 -33.21
C GLN A 80 33.13 -17.29 -33.71
N HIS A 81 32.12 -16.43 -33.81
CA HIS A 81 32.30 -15.08 -34.34
C HIS A 81 32.62 -14.05 -33.25
N ILE A 82 33.12 -12.88 -33.64
CA ILE A 82 33.48 -11.76 -32.75
C ILE A 82 32.39 -10.68 -32.74
N GLY A 83 31.17 -11.03 -32.32
CA GLY A 83 30.01 -10.15 -32.34
C GLY A 83 29.32 -9.93 -33.70
N ILE A 84 29.99 -10.16 -34.82
CA ILE A 84 29.39 -10.10 -36.16
C ILE A 84 29.71 -11.39 -36.93
N ASP A 85 28.70 -12.10 -37.42
CA ASP A 85 28.88 -13.25 -38.29
C ASP A 85 28.99 -12.80 -39.77
N PHE A 86 30.21 -12.54 -40.21
CA PHE A 86 30.49 -12.14 -41.61
C PHE A 86 30.04 -13.20 -42.62
N PHE A 87 30.30 -14.48 -42.34
CA PHE A 87 29.91 -15.58 -43.22
C PHE A 87 28.40 -15.78 -43.23
N GLY A 88 27.75 -15.61 -42.08
CA GLY A 88 26.30 -15.60 -41.93
C GLY A 88 25.62 -14.47 -42.72
N ILE A 89 26.19 -13.26 -42.69
CA ILE A 89 25.70 -12.13 -43.50
C ILE A 89 25.77 -12.45 -45.00
N ILE A 90 26.91 -12.96 -45.48
CA ILE A 90 27.08 -13.34 -46.89
C ILE A 90 26.09 -14.45 -47.27
N ARG A 91 25.95 -15.47 -46.43
CA ARG A 91 25.02 -16.59 -46.65
C ARG A 91 23.56 -16.11 -46.71
N ALA A 92 23.14 -15.27 -45.76
CA ALA A 92 21.81 -14.72 -45.72
C ALA A 92 21.52 -13.80 -46.93
N PHE A 93 22.51 -13.02 -47.37
CA PHE A 93 22.41 -12.20 -48.58
C PHE A 93 22.17 -13.05 -49.83
N LEU A 94 22.97 -14.11 -50.04
CA LEU A 94 22.80 -15.02 -51.17
C LEU A 94 21.44 -15.73 -51.14
N ARG A 95 20.98 -16.16 -49.97
CA ARG A 95 19.67 -16.83 -49.81
C ARG A 95 18.50 -15.87 -50.07
N ASN A 96 18.55 -14.66 -49.53
CA ASN A 96 17.50 -13.64 -49.75
C ASN A 96 17.43 -13.18 -51.22
N LEU A 97 18.57 -13.17 -51.94
CA LEU A 97 18.60 -12.90 -53.37
C LEU A 97 17.95 -14.03 -54.18
N SER A 98 18.19 -15.28 -53.80
CA SER A 98 17.59 -16.46 -54.44
C SER A 98 16.09 -16.55 -54.22
N GLU A 99 15.59 -16.21 -53.04
CA GLU A 99 14.18 -16.32 -52.64
C GLU A 99 13.35 -15.05 -52.93
N MET A 100 13.97 -14.02 -53.52
CA MET A 100 13.41 -12.67 -53.76
C MET A 100 12.64 -12.08 -52.56
N SER A 101 12.97 -12.49 -51.34
CA SER A 101 12.29 -12.11 -50.11
C SER A 101 13.24 -12.27 -48.92
N VAL A 102 12.94 -11.59 -47.80
CA VAL A 102 13.76 -11.67 -46.58
C VAL A 102 13.39 -12.95 -45.83
N VAL A 103 14.12 -14.04 -46.09
CA VAL A 103 13.89 -15.36 -45.52
C VAL A 103 14.80 -15.62 -44.31
N GLU A 104 16.02 -15.07 -44.30
CA GLU A 104 16.98 -15.22 -43.20
C GLU A 104 17.43 -13.88 -42.60
N GLY A 105 17.50 -13.83 -41.27
CA GLY A 105 18.09 -12.71 -40.53
C GLY A 105 19.57 -12.98 -40.24
N ALA A 106 20.41 -11.96 -40.38
CA ALA A 106 21.86 -12.06 -40.17
C ALA A 106 22.35 -11.39 -38.88
N SER A 107 21.45 -11.12 -37.91
CA SER A 107 21.84 -10.42 -36.68
C SER A 107 22.22 -11.43 -35.59
N THR A 108 23.36 -11.18 -34.94
CA THR A 108 23.92 -12.02 -33.86
C THR A 108 23.32 -11.66 -32.50
N ILE A 109 23.47 -12.53 -31.49
CA ILE A 109 23.06 -12.25 -30.11
C ILE A 109 23.73 -10.97 -29.60
N THR A 110 25.03 -10.79 -29.85
CA THR A 110 25.78 -9.59 -29.45
C THR A 110 25.24 -8.32 -30.10
N GLN A 111 24.83 -8.38 -31.38
CA GLN A 111 24.16 -7.27 -32.06
C GLN A 111 22.80 -6.94 -31.45
N GLN A 112 22.04 -7.95 -31.07
CA GLN A 112 20.77 -7.73 -30.39
C GLN A 112 20.98 -7.13 -28.98
N LEU A 113 21.99 -7.58 -28.23
CA LEU A 113 22.36 -7.00 -26.94
C LEU A 113 22.79 -5.52 -27.09
N ALA A 114 23.67 -5.22 -28.04
CA ALA A 114 24.10 -3.86 -28.35
C ALA A 114 22.91 -2.93 -28.67
N ARG A 115 21.94 -3.44 -29.41
CA ARG A 115 20.70 -2.72 -29.72
C ARG A 115 19.87 -2.45 -28.47
N THR A 116 19.74 -3.43 -27.58
CA THR A 116 18.97 -3.32 -26.35
C THR A 116 19.59 -2.32 -25.37
N LEU A 117 20.91 -2.33 -25.20
CA LEU A 117 21.57 -1.52 -24.17
C LEU A 117 21.84 -0.07 -24.59
N TYR A 118 22.15 0.19 -25.87
CA TYR A 118 22.75 1.48 -26.28
C TYR A 118 22.03 2.21 -27.40
N LEU A 119 21.05 1.61 -28.06
CA LEU A 119 20.45 2.16 -29.27
C LEU A 119 18.94 2.33 -29.13
N THR A 120 18.41 3.36 -29.79
CA THR A 120 16.98 3.58 -29.92
C THR A 120 16.36 2.62 -30.96
N GLN A 121 15.03 2.45 -30.93
CA GLN A 121 14.32 1.51 -31.82
C GLN A 121 14.26 1.95 -33.31
N GLU A 122 14.78 3.12 -33.68
CA GLU A 122 14.68 3.67 -35.04
C GLU A 122 15.34 2.79 -36.11
N ARG A 123 14.62 2.40 -37.16
CA ARG A 123 15.19 1.56 -38.23
C ARG A 123 15.96 2.41 -39.26
N SER A 124 17.27 2.58 -39.05
CA SER A 124 18.18 3.22 -40.01
C SER A 124 19.46 2.41 -40.28
N LEU A 125 20.06 2.60 -41.46
CA LEU A 125 21.38 2.02 -41.79
C LEU A 125 22.46 2.52 -40.82
N THR A 126 22.41 3.79 -40.44
CA THR A 126 23.32 4.38 -39.45
C THR A 126 23.22 3.68 -38.10
N ARG A 127 22.01 3.37 -37.62
CA ARG A 127 21.83 2.57 -36.40
C ARG A 127 22.45 1.19 -36.56
N LYS A 128 22.26 0.51 -37.71
CA LYS A 128 22.82 -0.83 -37.92
C LYS A 128 24.35 -0.85 -37.96
N ILE A 129 24.98 0.22 -38.46
CA ILE A 129 26.44 0.39 -38.38
C ILE A 129 26.89 0.58 -36.92
N LYS A 130 26.21 1.45 -36.16
CA LYS A 130 26.48 1.63 -34.72
C LYS A 130 26.33 0.31 -33.95
N GLU A 131 25.28 -0.47 -34.24
CA GLU A 131 25.04 -1.79 -33.66
C GLU A 131 26.24 -2.73 -33.88
N GLY A 132 26.79 -2.76 -35.11
CA GLY A 132 27.99 -3.53 -35.43
C GLY A 132 29.22 -3.08 -34.62
N PHE A 133 29.48 -1.77 -34.55
CA PHE A 133 30.62 -1.25 -33.77
C PHE A 133 30.50 -1.52 -32.27
N ILE A 134 29.31 -1.33 -31.70
CA ILE A 134 29.05 -1.62 -30.28
C ILE A 134 29.20 -3.12 -30.01
N SER A 135 28.78 -4.00 -30.94
CA SER A 135 28.95 -5.45 -30.79
C SER A 135 30.42 -5.86 -30.74
N LEU A 136 31.25 -5.29 -31.63
CA LEU A 136 32.69 -5.52 -31.63
C LEU A 136 33.36 -5.00 -30.36
N TRP A 137 32.84 -3.91 -29.80
CA TRP A 137 33.31 -3.38 -28.52
C TRP A 137 32.92 -4.28 -27.35
N LEU A 138 31.65 -4.71 -27.25
CA LEU A 138 31.18 -5.63 -26.20
C LEU A 138 32.02 -6.91 -26.18
N GLU A 139 32.30 -7.51 -27.33
CA GLU A 139 33.12 -8.74 -27.44
C GLU A 139 34.60 -8.54 -27.09
N ARG A 140 35.06 -7.30 -27.01
CA ARG A 140 36.42 -6.97 -26.56
C ARG A 140 36.49 -6.85 -25.04
N ILE A 141 35.41 -6.44 -24.39
CA ILE A 141 35.38 -6.15 -22.95
C ILE A 141 34.64 -7.22 -22.13
N LEU A 142 33.85 -8.08 -22.77
CA LEU A 142 33.06 -9.15 -22.15
C LEU A 142 33.38 -10.51 -22.78
N THR A 143 33.27 -11.54 -21.98
CA THR A 143 33.28 -12.95 -22.40
C THR A 143 31.94 -13.35 -23.04
N LYS A 144 31.93 -14.47 -23.76
CA LYS A 144 30.69 -15.04 -24.34
C LYS A 144 29.64 -15.36 -23.29
N GLU A 145 30.06 -15.80 -22.11
CA GLU A 145 29.16 -16.12 -21.00
C GLU A 145 28.53 -14.85 -20.42
N GLU A 146 29.30 -13.78 -20.24
CA GLU A 146 28.78 -12.48 -19.79
C GLU A 146 27.80 -11.89 -20.82
N ILE A 147 28.14 -11.91 -22.12
CA ILE A 147 27.24 -11.45 -23.19
C ILE A 147 25.91 -12.21 -23.15
N LEU A 148 25.98 -13.54 -23.01
CA LEU A 148 24.78 -14.37 -22.96
C LEU A 148 23.96 -14.11 -21.69
N THR A 149 24.62 -13.94 -20.54
CA THR A 149 23.99 -13.56 -19.28
C THR A 149 23.24 -12.25 -19.44
N MET A 150 23.89 -11.20 -19.93
CA MET A 150 23.27 -9.90 -20.14
C MET A 150 22.09 -10.00 -21.12
N TYR A 151 22.28 -10.69 -22.25
CA TYR A 151 21.23 -10.82 -23.27
C TYR A 151 19.99 -11.54 -22.75
N ILE A 152 20.16 -12.67 -22.04
CA ILE A 152 19.04 -13.44 -21.49
C ILE A 152 18.23 -12.60 -20.51
N ASN A 153 18.87 -11.74 -19.72
CA ASN A 153 18.22 -10.93 -18.70
C ASN A 153 17.71 -9.57 -19.21
N SER A 154 18.23 -9.08 -20.33
CA SER A 154 17.93 -7.73 -20.82
C SER A 154 17.02 -7.69 -22.05
N ILE A 155 16.87 -8.79 -22.79
CA ILE A 155 16.14 -8.76 -24.07
C ILE A 155 14.66 -8.42 -23.88
N TYR A 156 14.10 -7.54 -24.71
CA TYR A 156 12.67 -7.22 -24.63
C TYR A 156 11.80 -8.43 -25.02
N THR A 157 10.85 -8.80 -24.17
CA THR A 157 9.97 -9.96 -24.34
C THR A 157 8.49 -9.59 -24.39
N GLY A 158 8.15 -8.31 -24.66
CA GLY A 158 6.77 -7.86 -24.84
C GLY A 158 6.06 -7.49 -23.54
N ASN A 159 4.96 -6.75 -23.63
CA ASN A 159 4.19 -6.25 -22.45
C ASN A 159 5.03 -5.44 -21.44
N GLY A 160 6.08 -4.75 -21.90
CA GLY A 160 6.98 -4.01 -21.01
C GLY A 160 7.96 -4.88 -20.21
N LEU A 161 8.07 -6.17 -20.53
CA LEU A 161 8.99 -7.12 -19.89
C LEU A 161 10.34 -7.16 -20.62
N TYR A 162 11.39 -7.30 -19.82
CA TYR A 162 12.76 -7.52 -20.26
C TYR A 162 13.30 -8.78 -19.57
N GLY A 163 13.96 -9.63 -20.34
CA GLY A 163 14.56 -10.87 -19.88
C GLY A 163 13.65 -12.09 -19.98
N LEU A 164 14.24 -13.23 -20.36
CA LEU A 164 13.57 -14.52 -20.41
C LEU A 164 13.09 -15.01 -19.03
N PRO A 165 13.79 -14.76 -17.90
CA PRO A 165 13.29 -15.16 -16.59
C PRO A 165 11.96 -14.49 -16.23
N SER A 166 11.83 -13.18 -16.47
CA SER A 166 10.56 -12.45 -16.30
C SER A 166 9.47 -12.97 -17.23
N ALA A 167 9.81 -13.24 -18.50
CA ALA A 167 8.87 -13.77 -19.48
C ALA A 167 8.35 -15.17 -19.09
N SER A 168 9.20 -16.02 -18.50
CA SER A 168 8.82 -17.35 -18.01
C SER A 168 7.72 -17.27 -16.97
N HIS A 169 7.90 -16.44 -15.94
CA HIS A 169 6.88 -16.24 -14.92
C HIS A 169 5.61 -15.60 -15.49
N TYR A 170 5.76 -14.64 -16.40
CA TYR A 170 4.61 -13.93 -16.95
C TYR A 170 3.74 -14.78 -17.89
N TYR A 171 4.35 -15.56 -18.78
CA TYR A 171 3.62 -16.36 -19.78
C TYR A 171 3.25 -17.76 -19.30
N PHE A 172 4.03 -18.35 -18.38
CA PHE A 172 3.86 -19.75 -17.94
C PHE A 172 3.67 -19.91 -16.43
N GLY A 173 3.91 -18.87 -15.63
CA GLY A 173 3.80 -18.96 -14.16
C GLY A 173 4.88 -19.83 -13.53
N LYS A 174 5.99 -20.07 -14.24
CA LYS A 174 7.06 -21.00 -13.87
C LYS A 174 8.40 -20.31 -13.82
N ASP A 175 9.29 -20.83 -12.97
CA ASP A 175 10.71 -20.48 -13.08
C ASP A 175 11.26 -20.91 -14.46
N ILE A 176 12.20 -20.16 -15.01
CA ILE A 176 12.79 -20.47 -16.32
C ILE A 176 13.40 -21.87 -16.41
N ASN A 177 13.84 -22.43 -15.27
CA ASN A 177 14.40 -23.78 -15.20
C ASN A 177 13.34 -24.89 -15.12
N GLU A 178 12.09 -24.54 -14.84
CA GLU A 178 10.96 -25.47 -14.78
C GLU A 178 10.24 -25.60 -16.14
N LEU A 179 10.65 -24.81 -17.13
CA LEU A 179 10.06 -24.84 -18.47
C LEU A 179 10.42 -26.11 -19.23
N SER A 180 9.43 -26.67 -19.89
CA SER A 180 9.61 -27.72 -20.90
C SER A 180 10.18 -27.15 -22.20
N LEU A 181 10.84 -27.99 -23.00
CA LEU A 181 11.42 -27.57 -24.27
C LEU A 181 10.42 -26.90 -25.24
N PRO A 182 9.14 -27.34 -25.34
CA PRO A 182 8.12 -26.61 -26.08
C PRO A 182 7.84 -25.20 -25.54
N GLU A 183 7.79 -25.00 -24.22
CA GLU A 183 7.57 -23.68 -23.59
C GLU A 183 8.78 -22.75 -23.80
N ILE A 184 10.00 -23.28 -23.62
CA ILE A 184 11.25 -22.58 -23.98
C ILE A 184 11.21 -22.14 -25.44
N SER A 185 10.77 -23.04 -26.33
CA SER A 185 10.69 -22.76 -27.77
C SER A 185 9.73 -21.61 -28.08
N VAL A 186 8.60 -21.52 -27.37
CA VAL A 186 7.68 -20.37 -27.49
C VAL A 186 8.34 -19.08 -27.00
N LEU A 187 9.03 -19.09 -25.86
CA LEU A 187 9.76 -17.90 -25.36
C LEU A 187 10.83 -17.42 -26.35
N VAL A 188 11.65 -18.33 -26.85
CA VAL A 188 12.72 -17.99 -27.81
C VAL A 188 12.10 -17.49 -29.12
N GLY A 189 11.05 -18.15 -29.61
CA GLY A 189 10.36 -17.75 -30.85
C GLY A 189 9.71 -16.37 -30.78
N LEU A 190 9.40 -15.90 -29.57
CA LEU A 190 8.83 -14.58 -29.30
C LEU A 190 9.83 -13.43 -29.53
N LEU A 191 11.13 -13.65 -29.29
CA LEU A 191 12.18 -12.62 -29.32
C LEU A 191 12.26 -11.85 -30.63
N LYS A 192 11.98 -12.52 -31.75
CA LYS A 192 12.02 -11.91 -33.08
C LYS A 192 11.00 -10.79 -33.27
N SER A 193 9.84 -10.88 -32.62
CA SER A 193 8.80 -9.85 -32.68
C SER A 193 7.87 -9.93 -31.46
N PRO A 194 8.32 -9.47 -30.28
CA PRO A 194 7.66 -9.76 -29.00
C PRO A 194 6.17 -9.38 -28.92
N GLU A 195 5.80 -8.22 -29.46
CA GLU A 195 4.39 -7.77 -29.45
C GLU A 195 3.49 -8.59 -30.38
N ASN A 196 3.99 -8.92 -31.58
CA ASN A 196 3.19 -9.66 -32.57
C ASN A 196 3.07 -11.14 -32.22
N PHE A 197 4.10 -11.71 -31.59
CA PHE A 197 4.16 -13.13 -31.24
C PHE A 197 3.73 -13.39 -29.79
N ASN A 198 3.11 -12.40 -29.16
CA ASN A 198 2.61 -12.45 -27.78
C ASN A 198 1.50 -13.52 -27.62
N PRO A 199 1.68 -14.54 -26.76
CA PRO A 199 0.71 -15.60 -26.54
C PRO A 199 -0.67 -15.13 -26.08
N PHE A 200 -0.72 -14.03 -25.33
CA PHE A 200 -1.98 -13.46 -24.84
C PHE A 200 -2.76 -12.70 -25.91
N SER A 201 -2.08 -12.24 -26.95
CA SER A 201 -2.71 -11.61 -28.11
C SER A 201 -3.08 -12.65 -29.17
N ASN A 202 -2.19 -13.60 -29.45
CA ASN A 202 -2.39 -14.65 -30.45
C ASN A 202 -1.59 -15.92 -30.13
N ALA A 203 -2.19 -16.80 -29.33
CA ALA A 203 -1.59 -18.08 -28.94
C ALA A 203 -1.19 -18.95 -30.14
N ARG A 204 -2.04 -19.06 -31.17
CA ARG A 204 -1.75 -19.89 -32.35
C ARG A 204 -0.48 -19.42 -33.08
N LEU A 205 -0.32 -18.10 -33.22
CA LEU A 205 0.87 -17.53 -33.84
C LEU A 205 2.11 -17.78 -32.97
N ALA A 206 2.01 -17.60 -31.64
CA ALA A 206 3.11 -17.89 -30.71
C ALA A 206 3.57 -19.36 -30.81
N LEU A 207 2.63 -20.31 -30.80
CA LEU A 207 2.92 -21.73 -30.98
C LEU A 207 3.58 -22.01 -32.33
N SER A 208 3.12 -21.38 -33.42
CA SER A 208 3.77 -21.53 -34.72
C SER A 208 5.23 -21.06 -34.73
N LYS A 209 5.57 -20.03 -33.93
CA LYS A 209 6.95 -19.57 -33.77
C LYS A 209 7.77 -20.49 -32.88
N GLY A 210 7.17 -21.07 -31.84
CA GLY A 210 7.79 -22.14 -31.07
C GLY A 210 8.16 -23.36 -31.94
N LYS A 211 7.30 -23.73 -32.90
CA LYS A 211 7.59 -24.81 -33.85
C LYS A 211 8.82 -24.52 -34.71
N VAL A 212 9.02 -23.26 -35.12
CA VAL A 212 10.21 -22.85 -35.88
C VAL A 212 11.48 -23.02 -35.04
N VAL A 213 11.43 -22.76 -33.74
CA VAL A 213 12.57 -23.00 -32.84
C VAL A 213 12.87 -24.50 -32.70
N LEU A 214 11.85 -25.34 -32.53
CA LEU A 214 12.01 -26.79 -32.51
C LEU A 214 12.62 -27.33 -33.81
N MET A 215 12.22 -26.78 -34.96
CA MET A 215 12.77 -27.16 -36.26
C MET A 215 14.26 -26.82 -36.36
N ARG A 216 14.66 -25.65 -35.85
CA ARG A 216 16.09 -25.27 -35.79
C ARG A 216 16.90 -26.16 -34.85
N LEU A 217 16.30 -26.62 -33.74
CA LEU A 217 16.94 -27.59 -32.85
C LEU A 217 17.15 -28.95 -33.53
N GLU A 218 16.21 -29.39 -34.37
CA GLU A 218 16.37 -30.60 -35.19
C GLU A 218 17.48 -30.40 -36.24
N ASP A 219 17.45 -29.29 -36.98
CA ASP A 219 18.44 -28.98 -38.03
C ASP A 219 19.89 -28.95 -37.49
N GLU A 220 20.06 -28.47 -36.25
CA GLU A 220 21.36 -28.39 -35.57
C GLU A 220 21.65 -29.64 -34.71
N ASN A 221 20.86 -30.72 -34.86
CA ASN A 221 21.01 -32.03 -34.21
C ASN A 221 20.95 -32.02 -32.66
N TYR A 222 20.27 -31.04 -32.07
CA TYR A 222 19.98 -31.05 -30.62
C TYR A 222 18.87 -32.03 -30.25
N ILE A 223 17.98 -32.35 -31.19
CA ILE A 223 16.88 -33.31 -31.03
C ILE A 223 16.77 -34.19 -32.28
N SER A 224 16.24 -35.41 -32.13
CA SER A 224 15.99 -36.32 -33.26
C SER A 224 14.69 -35.95 -34.01
N SER A 225 14.50 -36.46 -35.23
CA SER A 225 13.25 -36.27 -35.99
C SER A 225 12.02 -36.88 -35.33
N ASP A 226 12.20 -37.95 -34.54
CA ASP A 226 11.10 -38.54 -33.77
C ASP A 226 10.75 -37.69 -32.54
N ASP A 227 11.77 -37.13 -31.86
CA ASP A 227 11.58 -36.16 -30.78
C ASP A 227 10.89 -34.89 -31.29
N PHE A 228 11.28 -34.38 -32.46
CA PHE A 228 10.66 -33.21 -33.08
C PHE A 228 9.15 -33.42 -33.25
N LYS A 229 8.73 -34.53 -33.85
CA LYS A 229 7.30 -34.86 -34.03
C LYS A 229 6.58 -34.95 -32.68
N ALA A 230 7.18 -35.59 -31.69
CA ALA A 230 6.60 -35.72 -30.35
C ALA A 230 6.47 -34.36 -29.63
N LEU A 231 7.48 -33.50 -29.75
CA LEU A 231 7.52 -32.17 -29.13
C LEU A 231 6.55 -31.20 -29.81
N VAL A 232 6.38 -31.27 -31.13
CA VAL A 232 5.35 -30.48 -31.84
C VAL A 232 3.95 -30.83 -31.34
N LYS A 233 3.65 -32.12 -31.10
CA LYS A 233 2.37 -32.53 -30.51
C LYS A 233 2.19 -32.00 -29.07
N LYS A 234 3.26 -31.93 -28.28
CA LYS A 234 3.22 -31.33 -26.93
C LYS A 234 3.03 -29.81 -27.00
N LEU A 235 3.69 -29.14 -27.94
CA LEU A 235 3.61 -27.70 -28.17
C LEU A 235 2.16 -27.25 -28.43
N GLU A 236 1.40 -28.00 -29.23
CA GLU A 236 -0.01 -27.72 -29.52
C GLU A 236 -0.93 -27.75 -28.30
N ASN A 237 -0.49 -28.37 -27.20
CA ASN A 237 -1.27 -28.56 -25.97
C ASN A 237 -0.71 -27.77 -24.78
N ILE A 238 0.15 -26.78 -25.01
CA ILE A 238 0.67 -25.91 -23.95
C ILE A 238 -0.45 -25.09 -23.32
N SER A 239 -0.43 -24.99 -22.00
CA SER A 239 -1.22 -24.05 -21.23
C SER A 239 -0.37 -22.82 -20.89
N PHE A 240 -0.91 -21.63 -21.17
CA PHE A 240 -0.34 -20.37 -20.71
C PHE A 240 -0.91 -20.01 -19.34
N ALA A 241 -0.13 -19.30 -18.53
CA ALA A 241 -0.63 -18.72 -17.30
C ALA A 241 -1.80 -17.76 -17.61
N PRO A 242 -2.78 -17.62 -16.70
CA PRO A 242 -3.77 -16.57 -16.85
C PRO A 242 -3.05 -15.22 -16.97
N LYS A 243 -3.45 -14.42 -17.97
CA LYS A 243 -2.90 -13.07 -18.13
C LYS A 243 -3.04 -12.38 -16.78
N PRO A 244 -1.94 -11.89 -16.17
CA PRO A 244 -2.02 -11.18 -14.91
C PRO A 244 -3.10 -10.12 -15.07
N GLU A 245 -4.11 -10.14 -14.19
CA GLU A 245 -5.06 -9.03 -14.17
C GLU A 245 -4.24 -7.76 -14.07
N ASN A 246 -4.62 -6.76 -14.86
CA ASN A 246 -4.07 -5.42 -14.75
C ASN A 246 -4.63 -4.81 -13.45
N ASN A 247 -4.42 -5.50 -12.32
CA ASN A 247 -4.47 -4.95 -10.99
C ASN A 247 -3.28 -4.02 -11.00
N GLY A 248 -3.51 -2.83 -11.56
CA GLY A 248 -2.52 -1.79 -11.74
C GLY A 248 -1.68 -1.77 -10.49
N VAL A 249 -0.36 -1.77 -10.69
CA VAL A 249 0.58 -1.54 -9.60
C VAL A 249 -0.05 -0.50 -8.70
N ASP A 250 -0.28 -0.83 -7.43
CA ASP A 250 -0.71 0.19 -6.49
C ASP A 250 0.47 1.17 -6.44
N GLU A 251 0.38 2.22 -7.26
CA GLU A 251 1.46 3.19 -7.45
C GLU A 251 1.78 3.84 -6.11
N GLU A 252 0.76 4.01 -5.26
CA GLU A 252 0.93 4.52 -3.91
C GLU A 252 1.75 3.54 -3.06
N LEU A 253 1.52 2.22 -3.15
CA LEU A 253 2.36 1.23 -2.48
C LEU A 253 3.81 1.27 -2.99
N PHE A 254 4.02 1.32 -4.31
CA PHE A 254 5.37 1.40 -4.88
C PHE A 254 6.10 2.64 -4.36
N TRP A 255 5.47 3.82 -4.42
CA TRP A 255 6.07 5.06 -3.96
C TRP A 255 6.25 5.09 -2.45
N ARG A 256 5.35 4.47 -1.68
CA ARG A 256 5.51 4.32 -0.23
C ARG A 256 6.73 3.47 0.14
N VAL A 257 6.98 2.37 -0.58
CA VAL A 257 8.18 1.54 -0.41
C VAL A 257 9.43 2.32 -0.83
N ALA A 258 9.38 3.01 -1.97
CA ALA A 258 10.51 3.80 -2.46
C ALA A 258 10.90 4.92 -1.48
N ARG A 259 9.92 5.66 -0.94
CA ARG A 259 10.15 6.70 0.09
C ARG A 259 10.79 6.12 1.34
N GLU A 260 10.29 4.99 1.85
CA GLU A 260 10.89 4.36 3.03
C GLU A 260 12.32 3.86 2.75
N ALA A 261 12.59 3.33 1.55
CA ALA A 261 13.94 2.91 1.19
C ALA A 261 14.92 4.09 1.09
N GLU A 262 14.47 5.23 0.55
CA GLU A 262 15.23 6.48 0.49
C GLU A 262 15.55 7.01 1.91
N GLU A 263 14.56 6.99 2.83
CA GLU A 263 14.78 7.33 4.25
C GLU A 263 15.82 6.44 4.93
N LEU A 264 15.97 5.19 4.45
CA LEU A 264 16.96 4.23 4.93
C LEU A 264 18.33 4.38 4.24
N GLY A 265 18.48 5.32 3.31
CA GLY A 265 19.73 5.61 2.59
C GLY A 265 19.92 4.80 1.30
N PHE A 266 18.87 4.18 0.77
CA PHE A 266 18.92 3.45 -0.50
C PHE A 266 18.28 4.26 -1.62
N ASP A 267 19.08 4.68 -2.59
CA ASP A 267 18.57 5.35 -3.79
C ASP A 267 17.85 4.36 -4.73
N LEU A 268 16.84 4.86 -5.44
CA LEU A 268 16.03 4.04 -6.32
C LEU A 268 16.85 3.41 -7.46
N ASP A 269 17.86 4.12 -8.00
CA ASP A 269 18.71 3.59 -9.06
C ASP A 269 19.69 2.53 -8.56
N GLN A 270 20.13 2.62 -7.30
CA GLN A 270 20.84 1.53 -6.64
C GLN A 270 19.93 0.30 -6.49
N LEU A 271 18.71 0.48 -5.99
CA LEU A 271 17.81 -0.63 -5.72
C LEU A 271 17.40 -1.41 -6.98
N LYS A 272 17.27 -0.72 -8.12
CA LYS A 272 16.94 -1.38 -9.39
C LYS A 272 18.11 -2.20 -9.97
N GLN A 273 19.31 -2.17 -9.39
CA GLN A 273 20.48 -2.96 -9.80
C GLN A 273 20.46 -4.39 -9.20
N GLY A 274 19.28 -4.96 -8.95
CA GLY A 274 19.13 -6.35 -8.49
C GLY A 274 18.92 -6.51 -6.99
N TYR A 275 18.69 -5.44 -6.23
CA TYR A 275 18.31 -5.53 -4.83
C TYR A 275 16.91 -6.13 -4.69
N LYS A 276 16.67 -6.82 -3.57
CA LYS A 276 15.37 -7.36 -3.19
C LYS A 276 14.89 -6.70 -1.91
N ILE A 277 13.72 -6.10 -1.96
CA ILE A 277 13.05 -5.49 -0.82
C ILE A 277 11.99 -6.46 -0.31
N PHE A 278 12.13 -6.91 0.93
CA PHE A 278 11.13 -7.74 1.58
C PHE A 278 10.28 -6.88 2.51
N THR A 279 8.97 -6.98 2.40
CA THR A 279 8.02 -6.20 3.19
C THR A 279 7.38 -7.03 4.31
N TYR A 280 6.73 -6.35 5.26
CA TYR A 280 5.85 -6.99 6.24
C TYR A 280 4.45 -7.30 5.70
N LEU A 281 4.15 -6.92 4.45
CA LEU A 281 2.85 -7.12 3.85
C LEU A 281 2.49 -8.61 3.80
N ASN A 282 1.32 -8.96 4.31
CA ASN A 282 0.78 -10.31 4.24
C ASN A 282 0.09 -10.50 2.88
N SER A 283 0.53 -11.49 2.09
CA SER A 283 0.01 -11.69 0.73
C SER A 283 -1.46 -12.07 0.69
N ASP A 284 -1.93 -12.84 1.66
CA ASP A 284 -3.30 -13.34 1.70
C ASP A 284 -4.25 -12.23 2.13
N LEU A 285 -3.87 -11.48 3.17
CA LEU A 285 -4.55 -10.26 3.57
C LEU A 285 -4.60 -9.26 2.40
N MET A 286 -3.47 -9.00 1.72
CA MET A 286 -3.44 -8.10 0.57
C MET A 286 -4.37 -8.57 -0.54
N GLN A 287 -4.44 -9.88 -0.83
CA GLN A 287 -5.39 -10.40 -1.82
C GLN A 287 -6.84 -10.10 -1.42
N THR A 288 -7.19 -10.28 -0.13
CA THR A 288 -8.54 -9.96 0.34
C THR A 288 -8.84 -8.47 0.32
N VAL A 289 -7.88 -7.62 0.69
CA VAL A 289 -7.95 -6.17 0.52
C VAL A 289 -8.17 -5.87 -0.95
N HIS A 290 -7.44 -6.53 -1.86
CA HIS A 290 -7.55 -6.24 -3.28
C HIS A 290 -8.93 -6.57 -3.86
N ASN A 291 -9.53 -7.67 -3.43
CA ASN A 291 -10.81 -8.16 -3.92
C ASN A 291 -12.02 -7.39 -3.34
N ASN A 292 -11.85 -6.74 -2.18
CA ASN A 292 -12.95 -6.11 -1.45
C ASN A 292 -12.86 -4.57 -1.40
N THR A 293 -11.90 -3.97 -2.11
CA THR A 293 -11.73 -2.51 -2.14
C THR A 293 -11.88 -1.94 -3.56
N SER A 294 -12.34 -0.69 -3.61
CA SER A 294 -12.52 0.10 -4.84
C SER A 294 -11.62 1.33 -4.81
N ASN A 295 -11.53 2.07 -5.92
CA ASN A 295 -10.61 3.20 -6.08
C ASN A 295 -10.87 4.39 -5.12
N ASN A 296 -12.08 4.48 -4.56
CA ASN A 296 -12.44 5.50 -3.56
C ASN A 296 -12.17 5.04 -2.12
N MET A 297 -11.42 3.95 -1.93
CA MET A 297 -11.12 3.40 -0.61
C MET A 297 -9.61 3.45 -0.35
N ALA A 298 -9.26 3.73 0.89
CA ALA A 298 -7.91 3.62 1.41
C ALA A 298 -7.92 2.66 2.61
N VAL A 299 -6.99 1.71 2.60
CA VAL A 299 -6.89 0.66 3.61
C VAL A 299 -5.43 0.53 4.05
N GLU A 300 -5.25 0.49 5.36
CA GLU A 300 -3.98 0.16 5.97
C GLU A 300 -4.20 -0.73 7.19
N ALA A 301 -3.35 -1.73 7.36
CA ALA A 301 -3.30 -2.53 8.57
C ALA A 301 -1.89 -2.54 9.15
N VAL A 302 -1.79 -2.42 10.47
CA VAL A 302 -0.53 -2.45 11.22
C VAL A 302 -0.62 -3.43 12.39
N ASN A 303 0.51 -3.97 12.81
CA ASN A 303 0.63 -4.57 14.12
C ASN A 303 0.94 -3.46 15.14
N PRO A 304 0.01 -3.12 16.06
CA PRO A 304 0.20 -1.99 16.96
C PRO A 304 1.35 -2.20 17.96
N SER A 305 1.76 -3.44 18.21
CA SER A 305 2.85 -3.78 19.14
C SER A 305 4.24 -3.73 18.50
N THR A 306 4.34 -3.67 17.17
CA THR A 306 5.63 -3.70 16.45
C THR A 306 5.80 -2.59 15.41
N GLY A 307 4.73 -1.91 15.00
CA GLY A 307 4.74 -0.91 13.92
C GLY A 307 4.82 -1.52 12.52
N GLN A 308 4.74 -2.84 12.38
CA GLN A 308 4.81 -3.52 11.08
C GLN A 308 3.54 -3.25 10.26
N VAL A 309 3.70 -2.75 9.03
CA VAL A 309 2.59 -2.57 8.08
C VAL A 309 2.27 -3.90 7.39
N LEU A 310 1.08 -4.42 7.65
CA LEU A 310 0.60 -5.75 7.21
C LEU A 310 -0.22 -5.68 5.92
N ALA A 311 -0.88 -4.55 5.67
CA ALA A 311 -1.58 -4.27 4.41
C ALA A 311 -1.56 -2.78 4.12
N TYR A 312 -1.51 -2.42 2.84
CA TYR A 312 -1.47 -1.04 2.37
C TYR A 312 -2.05 -0.96 0.96
N ARG A 313 -3.17 -0.26 0.79
CA ARG A 313 -3.80 -0.04 -0.51
C ARG A 313 -4.59 1.26 -0.58
N GLY A 314 -4.53 1.94 -1.72
CA GLY A 314 -5.43 3.03 -2.08
C GLY A 314 -4.76 4.40 -2.11
N ILE A 315 -5.48 5.38 -2.62
CA ILE A 315 -4.93 6.72 -2.87
C ILE A 315 -4.82 7.50 -1.56
N GLY A 316 -3.64 8.04 -1.30
CA GLY A 316 -3.44 8.98 -0.21
C GLY A 316 -3.60 8.33 1.17
N VAL A 317 -2.93 7.20 1.37
CA VAL A 317 -2.88 6.49 2.66
C VAL A 317 -1.88 7.15 3.62
N SER A 318 -0.77 7.69 3.09
CA SER A 318 0.30 8.34 3.87
C SER A 318 0.22 9.87 3.82
N TYR A 319 0.63 10.55 4.90
CA TYR A 319 0.72 12.01 4.98
C TYR A 319 1.99 12.55 4.26
N PRO A 320 1.98 13.77 3.66
CA PRO A 320 0.89 14.74 3.58
C PRO A 320 -0.12 14.49 2.47
N GLN A 321 0.03 13.43 1.68
CA GLN A 321 -0.92 13.09 0.63
C GLN A 321 -2.25 12.59 1.21
N GLY A 322 -3.37 12.80 0.51
CA GLY A 322 -4.64 12.18 0.89
C GLY A 322 -5.21 12.58 2.25
N THR A 323 -4.92 13.78 2.73
CA THR A 323 -5.53 14.30 3.95
C THR A 323 -7.04 14.33 3.82
N ARG A 324 -7.72 13.78 4.82
CA ARG A 324 -9.18 13.72 4.92
C ARG A 324 -9.58 14.16 6.32
N GLN A 325 -10.78 14.74 6.44
CA GLN A 325 -11.36 14.99 7.76
C GLN A 325 -11.63 13.66 8.46
N ILE A 326 -11.04 13.47 9.64
CA ILE A 326 -11.10 12.21 10.38
C ILE A 326 -12.45 12.00 11.09
N GLY A 327 -13.22 13.08 11.30
CA GLY A 327 -14.54 13.03 11.92
C GLY A 327 -14.53 12.38 13.31
N SER A 328 -15.61 11.71 13.68
CA SER A 328 -15.74 11.08 15.02
C SER A 328 -14.69 10.02 15.38
N SER A 329 -13.78 9.65 14.47
CA SER A 329 -12.62 8.81 14.79
C SER A 329 -11.59 9.51 15.67
N ILE A 330 -11.64 10.83 15.85
CA ILE A 330 -10.77 11.51 16.83
C ILE A 330 -11.17 11.21 18.29
N LYS A 331 -12.43 10.85 18.54
CA LYS A 331 -13.01 10.77 19.89
C LYS A 331 -12.27 9.80 20.81
N PRO A 332 -11.97 8.54 20.41
CA PRO A 332 -11.22 7.62 21.25
C PRO A 332 -9.89 8.18 21.77
N LEU A 333 -9.21 9.01 20.98
CA LEU A 333 -7.89 9.54 21.34
C LEU A 333 -7.97 10.49 22.54
N TYR A 334 -8.91 11.43 22.56
CA TYR A 334 -9.06 12.32 23.71
C TYR A 334 -9.93 11.73 24.83
N TYR A 335 -10.76 10.73 24.56
CA TYR A 335 -11.36 9.92 25.62
C TYR A 335 -10.27 9.13 26.36
N TYR A 336 -9.24 8.65 25.65
CA TYR A 336 -8.09 7.98 26.24
C TYR A 336 -7.29 8.97 27.11
N PHE A 337 -7.12 10.21 26.63
CA PHE A 337 -6.61 11.30 27.45
C PHE A 337 -7.46 11.56 28.71
N ALA A 338 -8.79 11.47 28.62
CA ALA A 338 -9.66 11.60 29.79
C ALA A 338 -9.41 10.51 30.83
N LEU A 339 -9.31 9.24 30.40
CA LEU A 339 -8.99 8.12 31.29
C LEU A 339 -7.65 8.33 32.00
N LEU A 340 -6.62 8.77 31.28
CA LEU A 340 -5.32 9.13 31.86
C LEU A 340 -5.43 10.24 32.93
N GLN A 341 -6.34 11.20 32.75
CA GLN A 341 -6.65 12.26 33.73
C GLN A 341 -7.55 11.76 34.89
N GLY A 342 -7.86 10.48 34.93
CA GLY A 342 -8.62 9.81 35.98
C GLY A 342 -10.13 9.93 35.85
N TRP A 343 -10.64 10.06 34.62
CA TRP A 343 -12.06 9.88 34.34
C TRP A 343 -12.43 8.39 34.30
N SER A 344 -13.64 8.06 34.75
CA SER A 344 -14.21 6.71 34.76
C SER A 344 -15.19 6.51 33.58
N PRO A 345 -15.31 5.29 33.04
CA PRO A 345 -16.34 4.96 32.05
C PRO A 345 -17.78 5.28 32.49
N GLU A 346 -18.03 5.26 33.81
CA GLU A 346 -19.32 5.52 34.45
C GLU A 346 -19.56 7.00 34.77
N ASP A 347 -18.57 7.86 34.58
CA ASP A 347 -18.74 9.30 34.82
C ASP A 347 -19.76 9.88 33.83
N TYR A 348 -20.63 10.76 34.31
CA TYR A 348 -21.71 11.33 33.49
C TYR A 348 -21.24 12.54 32.69
N LEU A 349 -21.63 12.63 31.43
CA LEU A 349 -21.42 13.77 30.54
C LEU A 349 -22.77 14.36 30.15
N THR A 350 -22.86 15.69 30.14
CA THR A 350 -24.09 16.39 29.75
C THR A 350 -24.35 16.26 28.24
N ASP A 351 -25.59 15.96 27.88
CA ASP A 351 -26.12 15.76 26.53
C ASP A 351 -27.33 16.68 26.27
N MET A 352 -27.12 17.99 26.39
CA MET A 352 -28.13 19.05 26.19
C MET A 352 -27.68 20.01 25.10
N PRO A 353 -28.59 20.79 24.47
CA PRO A 353 -28.21 21.85 23.54
C PRO A 353 -27.11 22.74 24.10
N ILE A 354 -26.07 22.94 23.30
CA ILE A 354 -25.02 23.87 23.65
C ILE A 354 -24.87 24.95 22.58
N ARG A 355 -24.48 26.14 23.03
CA ARG A 355 -24.07 27.27 22.19
C ARG A 355 -22.72 27.77 22.67
N ILE A 356 -21.76 27.84 21.76
CA ILE A 356 -20.41 28.32 22.03
C ILE A 356 -20.10 29.42 21.02
N GLY A 357 -20.17 30.69 21.46
CA GLY A 357 -20.15 31.82 20.56
C GLY A 357 -21.29 31.73 19.54
N LYS A 358 -20.97 31.64 18.25
CA LYS A 358 -21.95 31.48 17.15
C LYS A 358 -22.20 30.02 16.76
N TRP A 359 -21.51 29.06 17.37
CA TRP A 359 -21.59 27.65 17.02
C TRP A 359 -22.64 26.93 17.88
N THR A 360 -23.62 26.30 17.22
CA THR A 360 -24.69 25.50 17.83
C THR A 360 -24.63 24.07 17.30
N PRO A 361 -23.69 23.24 17.78
CA PRO A 361 -23.57 21.85 17.34
C PRO A 361 -24.78 21.01 17.76
N GLU A 362 -24.98 19.88 17.09
CA GLU A 362 -26.07 18.95 17.36
C GLU A 362 -25.57 17.51 17.36
N ASN A 363 -26.31 16.63 18.03
CA ASN A 363 -26.19 15.20 17.82
C ASN A 363 -26.69 14.82 16.42
N PHE A 364 -26.14 13.74 15.87
CA PHE A 364 -26.50 13.27 14.52
C PHE A 364 -27.99 12.94 14.39
N ASP A 365 -28.59 12.33 15.41
CA ASP A 365 -30.02 12.02 15.48
C ASP A 365 -30.88 13.20 15.97
N ARG A 366 -30.25 14.34 16.32
CA ARG A 366 -30.87 15.52 16.94
C ARG A 366 -31.65 15.22 18.22
N GLN A 367 -31.36 14.09 18.88
CA GLN A 367 -31.94 13.72 20.16
C GLN A 367 -30.97 13.99 21.30
N TYR A 368 -31.54 14.23 22.48
CA TYR A 368 -30.83 14.65 23.68
C TYR A 368 -31.34 13.82 24.85
N THR A 369 -30.41 13.15 25.52
CA THR A 369 -30.70 12.31 26.70
C THR A 369 -30.29 13.00 28.00
N ALA A 370 -29.74 14.21 27.84
CA ALA A 370 -29.29 15.14 28.85
C ALA A 370 -28.14 14.72 29.76
N VAL A 371 -28.06 13.46 30.17
CA VAL A 371 -26.82 12.85 30.66
C VAL A 371 -26.60 11.50 30.01
N VAL A 372 -25.33 11.17 29.76
CA VAL A 372 -24.88 9.86 29.33
C VAL A 372 -23.61 9.50 30.08
N THR A 373 -23.33 8.22 30.26
CA THR A 373 -22.01 7.82 30.76
C THR A 373 -20.93 8.12 29.72
N LEU A 374 -19.69 8.32 30.14
CA LEU A 374 -18.54 8.48 29.25
C LEU A 374 -18.44 7.29 28.29
N CYS A 375 -18.65 6.07 28.78
CA CYS A 375 -18.73 4.87 27.96
C CYS A 375 -19.82 5.00 26.88
N ASP A 376 -21.08 5.25 27.26
CA ASP A 376 -22.19 5.31 26.32
C ASP A 376 -22.09 6.46 25.31
N ALA A 377 -21.49 7.59 25.73
CA ALA A 377 -21.19 8.71 24.84
C ALA A 377 -20.30 8.26 23.67
N LEU A 378 -19.25 7.47 23.95
CA LEU A 378 -18.34 6.95 22.92
C LEU A 378 -18.98 5.81 22.11
N VAL A 379 -19.67 4.87 22.77
CA VAL A 379 -20.39 3.74 22.13
C VAL A 379 -21.39 4.24 21.08
N LYS A 380 -22.19 5.24 21.44
CA LYS A 380 -23.19 5.87 20.55
C LYS A 380 -22.60 7.01 19.72
N SER A 381 -21.33 7.35 19.92
CA SER A 381 -20.60 8.42 19.22
C SER A 381 -21.30 9.78 19.30
N ARG A 382 -21.93 10.11 20.43
CA ARG A 382 -22.68 11.35 20.67
C ARG A 382 -21.77 12.57 20.51
N ASN A 383 -22.26 13.65 19.89
CA ASN A 383 -21.45 14.84 19.61
C ASN A 383 -21.35 15.75 20.82
N ILE A 384 -22.49 16.07 21.41
CA ILE A 384 -22.60 17.04 22.50
C ILE A 384 -21.80 16.62 23.74
N PRO A 385 -21.92 15.38 24.26
CA PRO A 385 -21.17 14.95 25.44
C PRO A 385 -19.66 14.95 25.18
N SER A 386 -19.27 14.63 23.94
CA SER A 386 -17.87 14.61 23.52
C SER A 386 -17.26 16.01 23.44
N ILE A 387 -18.02 17.01 22.97
CA ILE A 387 -17.60 18.42 23.00
C ILE A 387 -17.45 18.90 24.44
N ASN A 388 -18.40 18.56 25.31
CA ASN A 388 -18.34 18.91 26.73
C ASN A 388 -17.12 18.29 27.41
N LEU A 389 -16.80 17.02 27.13
CA LEU A 389 -15.58 16.37 27.61
C LEU A 389 -14.33 17.10 27.09
N PHE A 390 -14.27 17.37 25.78
CA PHE A 390 -13.13 18.07 25.16
C PHE A 390 -12.88 19.45 25.79
N LEU A 391 -13.94 20.21 26.07
CA LEU A 391 -13.84 21.50 26.75
C LEU A 391 -13.28 21.37 28.16
N GLN A 392 -13.74 20.38 28.93
CA GLN A 392 -13.27 20.14 30.30
C GLN A 392 -11.81 19.69 30.36
N LEU A 393 -11.36 18.88 29.38
CA LEU A 393 -9.96 18.51 29.23
C LEU A 393 -9.09 19.70 28.81
N GLY A 394 -9.68 20.68 28.13
CA GLY A 394 -9.05 21.89 27.63
C GLY A 394 -8.40 21.68 26.25
N LYS A 395 -8.86 22.45 25.25
CA LYS A 395 -8.43 22.36 23.85
C LYS A 395 -6.90 22.27 23.69
N THR A 396 -6.16 23.18 24.31
CA THR A 396 -4.69 23.24 24.18
C THR A 396 -4.02 21.97 24.71
N LYS A 397 -4.52 21.40 25.81
CA LYS A 397 -3.98 20.16 26.38
C LYS A 397 -4.29 18.97 25.48
N VAL A 398 -5.52 18.88 24.96
CA VAL A 398 -5.90 17.81 24.03
C VAL A 398 -5.10 17.88 22.74
N VAL A 399 -5.00 19.06 22.11
CA VAL A 399 -4.23 19.24 20.87
C VAL A 399 -2.74 18.93 21.09
N SER A 400 -2.16 19.38 22.22
CA SER A 400 -0.79 19.03 22.58
C SER A 400 -0.61 17.52 22.77
N PHE A 401 -1.56 16.84 23.40
CA PHE A 401 -1.52 15.38 23.58
C PHE A 401 -1.55 14.64 22.23
N LEU A 402 -2.47 15.04 21.34
CA LEU A 402 -2.59 14.43 20.00
C LEU A 402 -1.31 14.61 19.18
N LYS A 403 -0.75 15.82 19.15
CA LYS A 403 0.45 16.15 18.35
C LYS A 403 1.75 15.59 18.93
N ASN A 404 1.94 15.71 20.25
CA ASN A 404 3.26 15.52 20.86
C ASN A 404 3.42 14.17 21.57
N GLU A 405 2.32 13.50 21.95
CA GLU A 405 2.39 12.19 22.61
C GLU A 405 1.90 11.06 21.70
N LEU A 406 0.82 11.30 20.93
CA LEU A 406 0.33 10.33 19.93
C LEU A 406 0.99 10.49 18.56
N MET A 407 1.76 11.57 18.35
CA MET A 407 2.40 11.90 17.08
C MET A 407 1.44 11.91 15.89
N LEU A 408 0.21 12.40 16.08
CA LEU A 408 -0.78 12.52 15.02
C LEU A 408 -0.47 13.75 14.16
N ASP A 409 0.12 13.53 12.98
CA ASP A 409 0.39 14.59 12.02
C ASP A 409 -0.88 14.95 11.25
N GLY A 410 -1.07 16.24 11.00
CA GLY A 410 -2.26 16.72 10.31
C GLY A 410 -2.48 18.22 10.44
N PHE A 411 -3.48 18.72 9.73
CA PHE A 411 -3.94 20.10 9.87
C PHE A 411 -5.00 20.19 10.97
N TYR A 412 -4.73 21.01 11.98
CA TYR A 412 -5.62 21.23 13.12
C TYR A 412 -6.21 22.63 13.03
N PRO A 413 -7.53 22.77 12.82
CA PRO A 413 -8.17 24.08 12.85
C PRO A 413 -8.07 24.71 14.25
N ASP A 414 -7.91 26.03 14.29
CA ASP A 414 -7.82 26.76 15.56
C ASP A 414 -9.20 27.10 16.15
N ASP A 415 -10.09 26.11 16.22
CA ASP A 415 -11.39 26.24 16.87
C ASP A 415 -11.80 24.95 17.62
N LEU A 416 -13.03 24.89 18.14
CA LEU A 416 -13.54 23.76 18.91
C LEU A 416 -14.13 22.64 18.05
N THR A 417 -14.23 22.83 16.73
CA THR A 417 -14.71 21.79 15.81
C THR A 417 -13.76 20.60 15.76
N VAL A 418 -12.49 20.78 16.19
CA VAL A 418 -11.51 19.71 16.46
C VAL A 418 -12.12 18.60 17.31
N ALA A 419 -12.98 18.91 18.28
CA ALA A 419 -13.66 17.92 19.12
C ALA A 419 -14.50 16.91 18.32
N LEU A 420 -14.96 17.30 17.13
CA LEU A 420 -15.74 16.47 16.21
C LEU A 420 -14.93 15.94 15.02
N GLY A 421 -13.64 16.25 14.96
CA GLY A 421 -12.71 15.69 13.97
C GLY A 421 -12.66 16.43 12.63
N THR A 422 -12.75 17.76 12.65
CA THR A 422 -12.38 18.62 11.51
C THR A 422 -10.87 18.65 11.25
N VAL A 423 -10.08 17.92 12.05
CA VAL A 423 -8.67 17.65 11.78
C VAL A 423 -8.54 16.89 10.47
N GLU A 424 -7.64 17.35 9.61
CA GLU A 424 -7.35 16.71 8.32
C GLU A 424 -6.04 15.93 8.44
N SER A 425 -6.12 14.61 8.25
CA SER A 425 -5.01 13.67 8.43
C SER A 425 -5.12 12.52 7.44
N ALA A 426 -4.05 11.73 7.29
CA ALA A 426 -4.03 10.54 6.47
C ALA A 426 -4.42 9.27 7.27
N PRO A 427 -4.87 8.18 6.61
CA PRO A 427 -5.13 6.89 7.25
C PRO A 427 -3.95 6.35 8.09
N GLU A 428 -2.71 6.42 7.59
CA GLU A 428 -1.50 5.96 8.29
C GLU A 428 -1.30 6.69 9.61
N GLU A 429 -1.47 8.01 9.58
CA GLU A 429 -1.35 8.89 10.75
C GLU A 429 -2.42 8.61 11.81
N LEU A 430 -3.66 8.42 11.38
CA LEU A 430 -4.76 8.10 12.28
C LEU A 430 -4.57 6.71 12.90
N LEU A 431 -4.15 5.73 12.11
CA LEU A 431 -3.91 4.36 12.57
C LEU A 431 -2.72 4.28 13.54
N LYS A 432 -1.63 5.01 13.24
CA LYS A 432 -0.47 5.20 14.13
C LYS A 432 -0.88 5.78 15.48
N ALA A 433 -1.71 6.82 15.49
CA ALA A 433 -2.20 7.46 16.72
C ALA A 433 -3.13 6.57 17.55
N TYR A 434 -3.75 5.54 16.95
CA TYR A 434 -4.54 4.54 17.67
C TYR A 434 -3.68 3.46 18.33
N CYS A 435 -2.48 3.15 17.81
CA CYS A 435 -1.63 2.07 18.32
C CYS A 435 -1.35 2.15 19.85
N PRO A 436 -1.07 3.33 20.45
CA PRO A 436 -0.93 3.48 21.90
C PRO A 436 -2.09 2.92 22.72
N VAL A 437 -3.32 3.00 22.21
CA VAL A 437 -4.52 2.47 22.86
C VAL A 437 -4.50 0.95 22.93
N PHE A 438 -3.80 0.28 22.01
CA PHE A 438 -3.75 -1.19 21.89
C PHE A 438 -2.45 -1.81 22.41
N ASN A 439 -1.39 -1.02 22.63
CA ASN A 439 -0.09 -1.52 23.07
C ASN A 439 0.38 -0.96 24.43
N GLY A 440 -0.49 -0.23 25.13
CA GLY A 440 -0.18 0.33 26.45
C GLY A 440 0.60 1.65 26.43
N GLY A 441 0.48 2.45 25.38
CA GLY A 441 0.92 3.85 25.38
C GLY A 441 2.16 4.16 24.54
N VAL A 442 2.60 3.26 23.66
CA VAL A 442 3.81 3.44 22.83
C VAL A 442 3.42 3.81 21.40
N VAL A 443 4.05 4.84 20.82
CA VAL A 443 3.91 5.16 19.40
C VAL A 443 5.12 4.61 18.65
N LEU A 444 4.86 3.70 17.72
CA LEU A 444 5.85 3.08 16.87
C LEU A 444 5.78 3.67 15.46
N LYS A 445 6.92 3.87 14.80
CA LYS A 445 6.95 4.28 13.40
C LYS A 445 6.39 3.15 12.51
N PRO A 446 5.40 3.41 11.65
CA PRO A 446 4.94 2.43 10.67
C PRO A 446 6.08 2.05 9.70
N ARG A 447 6.41 0.75 9.62
CA ARG A 447 7.47 0.21 8.75
C ARG A 447 6.89 -0.82 7.79
N ILE A 448 7.05 -0.58 6.49
CA ILE A 448 6.65 -1.53 5.45
C ILE A 448 7.80 -2.46 5.07
N ILE A 449 9.05 -1.96 5.10
CA ILE A 449 10.23 -2.73 4.72
C ILE A 449 10.71 -3.52 5.93
N SER A 450 10.77 -4.85 5.78
CA SER A 450 11.33 -5.76 6.79
C SER A 450 12.83 -5.93 6.64
N ARG A 451 13.32 -6.09 5.42
CA ARG A 451 14.75 -6.19 5.11
C ARG A 451 15.03 -5.88 3.65
N ILE A 452 16.28 -5.53 3.35
CA ILE A 452 16.78 -5.36 1.98
C ILE A 452 17.97 -6.28 1.80
N GLU A 453 17.96 -7.03 0.70
CA GLU A 453 19.05 -7.89 0.25
C GLU A 453 19.71 -7.28 -0.98
N ASP A 454 21.04 -7.32 -1.03
CA ASP A 454 21.82 -6.92 -2.21
C ASP A 454 21.71 -7.98 -3.33
N PRO A 455 22.26 -7.71 -4.53
CA PRO A 455 22.20 -8.67 -5.64
C PRO A 455 22.88 -10.02 -5.36
N TYR A 456 23.76 -10.09 -4.36
CA TYR A 456 24.46 -11.30 -3.94
C TYR A 456 23.71 -12.08 -2.84
N GLY A 457 22.57 -11.57 -2.38
CA GLY A 457 21.76 -12.17 -1.32
C GLY A 457 22.23 -11.82 0.10
N THR A 458 23.12 -10.83 0.25
CA THR A 458 23.54 -10.33 1.57
C THR A 458 22.49 -9.38 2.11
N VAL A 459 22.06 -9.59 3.36
CA VAL A 459 21.14 -8.67 4.05
C VAL A 459 21.89 -7.38 4.39
N VAL A 460 21.55 -6.27 3.74
CA VAL A 460 22.16 -4.94 3.92
C VAL A 460 21.33 -4.04 4.84
N TYR A 461 20.06 -4.39 5.05
CA TYR A 461 19.19 -3.72 6.02
C TYR A 461 18.24 -4.75 6.63
N ASN A 462 18.00 -4.63 7.93
CA ASN A 462 16.98 -5.39 8.64
C ASN A 462 16.27 -4.47 9.62
N ALA A 463 14.94 -4.42 9.55
CA ALA A 463 14.13 -3.53 10.35
C ALA A 463 14.08 -3.96 11.82
N SER A 464 13.94 -2.96 12.69
CA SER A 464 13.64 -3.14 14.10
C SER A 464 12.56 -2.13 14.51
N PRO A 465 11.73 -2.43 15.53
CA PRO A 465 10.71 -1.50 16.00
C PRO A 465 11.35 -0.17 16.43
N GLU A 466 10.81 0.94 15.94
CA GLU A 466 11.29 2.29 16.22
C GLU A 466 10.24 3.04 17.05
N VAL A 467 10.58 3.35 18.31
CA VAL A 467 9.72 4.16 19.19
C VAL A 467 9.92 5.63 18.87
N ILE A 468 8.88 6.28 18.36
CA ILE A 468 8.89 7.70 18.00
C ILE A 468 8.12 8.57 19.00
N GLY A 469 7.30 7.96 19.87
CA GLY A 469 6.53 8.66 20.87
C GLY A 469 6.10 7.77 22.02
N LYS A 470 5.72 8.39 23.14
CA LYS A 470 5.15 7.69 24.30
C LYS A 470 4.12 8.56 25.00
N VAL A 471 3.11 7.90 25.52
CA VAL A 471 2.07 8.49 26.36
C VAL A 471 2.58 8.57 27.79
N PHE A 472 2.51 9.75 28.40
CA PHE A 472 2.99 9.94 29.77
C PHE A 472 1.97 9.49 30.81
N ASN A 473 2.48 8.88 31.89
CA ASN A 473 1.71 8.57 33.08
C ASN A 473 1.10 9.83 33.70
N ARG A 474 -0.13 9.70 34.19
CA ARG A 474 -0.92 10.78 34.82
C ARG A 474 -1.60 10.23 36.07
N VAL A 475 -2.91 10.40 36.20
CA VAL A 475 -3.69 9.84 37.31
C VAL A 475 -3.85 8.33 37.12
N MET A 476 -4.09 7.91 35.88
CA MET A 476 -4.05 6.50 35.46
C MET A 476 -2.83 6.28 34.57
N ASP A 477 -2.17 5.14 34.73
CA ASP A 477 -1.07 4.76 33.86
C ASP A 477 -1.56 4.37 32.46
N PRO A 478 -0.69 4.49 31.42
CA PRO A 478 -1.11 4.23 30.05
C PRO A 478 -1.59 2.80 29.79
N THR A 479 -1.05 1.80 30.48
CA THR A 479 -1.44 0.39 30.33
C THR A 479 -2.85 0.17 30.86
N ALA A 480 -3.14 0.65 32.07
CA ALA A 480 -4.48 0.63 32.67
C ALA A 480 -5.51 1.39 31.81
N ALA A 481 -5.16 2.60 31.36
CA ALA A 481 -6.04 3.41 30.52
C ALA A 481 -6.33 2.74 29.17
N SER A 482 -5.34 2.03 28.60
CA SER A 482 -5.48 1.29 27.35
C SER A 482 -6.43 0.11 27.52
N ALA A 483 -6.31 -0.66 28.60
CA ALA A 483 -7.24 -1.76 28.90
C ALA A 483 -8.69 -1.28 29.03
N VAL A 484 -8.91 -0.17 29.73
CA VAL A 484 -10.24 0.44 29.88
C VAL A 484 -10.76 0.96 28.55
N MET A 485 -9.93 1.65 27.76
CA MET A 485 -10.33 2.17 26.46
C MET A 485 -10.69 1.06 25.47
N VAL A 486 -9.87 0.01 25.38
CA VAL A 486 -10.12 -1.18 24.55
C VAL A 486 -11.45 -1.82 24.93
N ARG A 487 -11.80 -1.90 26.22
CA ARG A 487 -13.11 -2.39 26.66
C ARG A 487 -14.25 -1.51 26.13
N ILE A 488 -14.14 -0.19 26.19
CA ILE A 488 -15.15 0.73 25.62
C ILE A 488 -15.25 0.53 24.09
N LEU A 489 -14.12 0.39 23.40
CA LEU A 489 -14.08 0.15 21.95
C LEU A 489 -14.66 -1.21 21.54
N LYS A 490 -14.57 -2.24 22.39
CA LYS A 490 -15.32 -3.50 22.20
C LYS A 490 -16.82 -3.24 22.27
N GLU A 491 -17.29 -2.45 23.23
CA GLU A 491 -18.72 -2.10 23.35
C GLU A 491 -19.25 -1.31 22.14
N VAL A 492 -18.42 -0.45 21.51
CA VAL A 492 -18.77 0.23 20.24
C VAL A 492 -19.11 -0.79 19.15
N VAL A 493 -18.37 -1.90 19.06
CA VAL A 493 -18.61 -2.97 18.08
C VAL A 493 -19.71 -3.93 18.52
N GLN A 494 -19.92 -4.14 19.82
CA GLN A 494 -20.97 -5.06 20.30
C GLN A 494 -22.38 -4.46 20.20
N ARG A 495 -22.55 -3.21 20.61
CA ARG A 495 -23.87 -2.55 20.75
C ARG A 495 -23.94 -1.13 20.23
N GLY A 496 -22.83 -0.59 19.72
CA GLY A 496 -22.72 0.79 19.27
C GLY A 496 -22.72 0.96 17.75
N THR A 497 -22.13 2.07 17.33
CA THR A 497 -22.03 2.46 15.92
C THR A 497 -21.22 1.49 15.04
N GLY A 498 -20.33 0.67 15.63
CA GLY A 498 -19.48 -0.29 14.94
C GLY A 498 -20.10 -1.67 14.77
N LYS A 499 -21.38 -1.87 15.08
CA LYS A 499 -22.04 -3.19 15.13
C LYS A 499 -21.87 -4.03 13.87
N LEU A 500 -21.80 -3.41 12.69
CA LEU A 500 -21.63 -4.11 11.42
C LEU A 500 -20.20 -4.64 11.19
N ALA A 501 -19.22 -4.28 12.02
CA ALA A 501 -17.88 -4.87 12.02
C ALA A 501 -17.78 -6.12 12.93
N LYS A 502 -18.83 -6.49 13.67
CA LYS A 502 -18.80 -7.60 14.63
C LYS A 502 -18.46 -8.95 13.97
N LEU A 503 -17.48 -9.64 14.53
CA LEU A 503 -17.05 -11.01 14.21
C LEU A 503 -17.40 -11.98 15.34
N SER A 504 -17.12 -13.27 15.14
CA SER A 504 -17.12 -14.28 16.20
C SER A 504 -15.98 -14.03 17.20
N SER A 505 -14.78 -13.75 16.71
CA SER A 505 -13.66 -13.26 17.50
C SER A 505 -13.93 -11.85 18.03
N PRO A 506 -13.43 -11.49 19.22
CA PRO A 506 -13.61 -10.15 19.76
C PRO A 506 -12.92 -9.10 18.89
N VAL A 507 -13.56 -7.95 18.72
CA VAL A 507 -13.05 -6.81 17.95
C VAL A 507 -13.27 -5.55 18.78
N ALA A 508 -12.26 -4.69 18.86
CA ALA A 508 -12.36 -3.34 19.38
C ALA A 508 -12.23 -2.34 18.23
N GLY A 509 -13.10 -1.34 18.14
CA GLY A 509 -13.00 -0.37 17.05
C GLY A 509 -13.89 0.84 17.18
N LYS A 510 -13.72 1.79 16.27
CA LYS A 510 -14.48 3.04 16.20
C LYS A 510 -14.83 3.41 14.76
N THR A 511 -16.04 3.93 14.60
CA THR A 511 -16.51 4.58 13.38
C THR A 511 -16.14 6.07 13.35
N GLY A 512 -15.84 6.59 12.17
CA GLY A 512 -15.77 8.02 11.88
C GLY A 512 -16.67 8.37 10.71
N THR A 513 -17.22 9.57 10.73
CA THR A 513 -18.00 10.13 9.62
C THR A 513 -17.65 11.60 9.53
N SER A 514 -17.22 12.04 8.35
CA SER A 514 -17.08 13.44 7.94
C SER A 514 -17.96 13.71 6.71
N GLU A 515 -17.86 14.89 6.11
CA GLU A 515 -18.67 15.25 4.94
C GLU A 515 -18.41 14.33 3.73
N ASN A 516 -17.14 13.97 3.52
CA ASN A 516 -16.68 13.28 2.31
C ASN A 516 -16.00 11.93 2.59
N THR A 517 -15.91 11.49 3.85
CA THR A 517 -15.25 10.23 4.19
C THR A 517 -15.97 9.50 5.33
N ALA A 518 -16.17 8.21 5.14
CA ALA A 518 -16.57 7.26 6.18
C ALA A 518 -15.36 6.44 6.63
N TRP A 519 -15.20 6.28 7.95
CA TRP A 519 -14.06 5.60 8.56
C TRP A 519 -14.50 4.44 9.43
N PHE A 520 -13.70 3.39 9.45
CA PHE A 520 -13.70 2.41 10.52
C PHE A 520 -12.27 2.00 10.84
N ILE A 521 -11.89 2.15 12.11
CA ILE A 521 -10.60 1.68 12.64
C ILE A 521 -10.92 0.61 13.67
N GLY A 522 -10.43 -0.61 13.46
CA GLY A 522 -10.72 -1.71 14.36
C GLY A 522 -9.77 -2.87 14.23
N GLY A 523 -9.71 -3.68 15.29
CA GLY A 523 -8.77 -4.77 15.42
C GLY A 523 -8.57 -5.22 16.86
N ASP A 524 -7.38 -5.72 17.14
CA ASP A 524 -6.89 -6.27 18.39
C ASP A 524 -5.44 -5.81 18.69
N GLU A 525 -4.77 -6.40 19.68
CA GLU A 525 -3.41 -5.99 20.12
C GLU A 525 -2.27 -6.46 19.19
N SER A 526 -2.59 -7.26 18.17
CA SER A 526 -1.66 -7.81 17.17
C SER A 526 -1.97 -7.39 15.74
N PHE A 527 -3.18 -6.88 15.49
CA PHE A 527 -3.66 -6.44 14.18
C PHE A 527 -4.65 -5.29 14.36
N LEU A 528 -4.35 -4.13 13.80
CA LEU A 528 -5.24 -2.98 13.75
C LEU A 528 -5.36 -2.50 12.30
N MET A 529 -6.59 -2.34 11.80
CA MET A 529 -6.82 -1.92 10.42
C MET A 529 -7.75 -0.71 10.34
N CYS A 530 -7.37 0.25 9.51
CA CYS A 530 -8.16 1.41 9.12
C CYS A 530 -8.73 1.20 7.72
N VAL A 531 -10.03 1.44 7.57
CA VAL A 531 -10.72 1.53 6.27
C VAL A 531 -11.33 2.92 6.16
N ALA A 532 -10.92 3.66 5.13
CA ALA A 532 -11.50 4.92 4.72
C ALA A 532 -12.26 4.72 3.40
N VAL A 533 -13.50 5.21 3.33
CA VAL A 533 -14.33 5.18 2.12
C VAL A 533 -14.73 6.60 1.78
N ASP A 534 -14.24 7.10 0.65
CA ASP A 534 -14.49 8.45 0.18
C ASP A 534 -15.81 8.52 -0.60
N GLY A 535 -16.62 9.52 -0.27
CA GLY A 535 -17.93 9.76 -0.86
C GLY A 535 -18.83 10.57 0.06
N LYS A 536 -19.90 11.14 -0.54
CA LYS A 536 -20.91 11.93 0.17
C LYS A 536 -21.99 11.04 0.77
N ASN A 537 -22.60 11.49 1.86
CA ASN A 537 -23.70 10.79 2.56
C ASN A 537 -23.33 9.36 3.01
N LEU A 538 -22.05 9.10 3.24
CA LEU A 538 -21.57 7.84 3.77
C LEU A 538 -21.49 7.90 5.29
N THR A 539 -21.55 6.74 5.95
CA THR A 539 -21.33 6.64 7.39
C THR A 539 -20.29 5.57 7.70
N GLY A 540 -19.47 5.80 8.72
CA GLY A 540 -18.48 4.80 9.16
C GLY A 540 -19.12 3.45 9.49
N GLY A 541 -20.30 3.47 10.12
CA GLY A 541 -21.02 2.24 10.49
C GLY A 541 -21.66 1.52 9.31
N GLY A 542 -22.22 2.24 8.34
CA GLY A 542 -22.94 1.66 7.20
C GLY A 542 -22.08 1.34 5.98
N ASN A 543 -20.90 1.96 5.84
CA ASN A 543 -20.08 1.86 4.64
C ASN A 543 -18.67 1.33 4.91
N ALA A 544 -17.96 1.86 5.92
CA ALA A 544 -16.58 1.45 6.20
C ALA A 544 -16.50 0.16 7.06
N ALA A 545 -17.31 0.05 8.11
CA ALA A 545 -17.34 -1.11 9.00
C ALA A 545 -17.69 -2.44 8.29
N PRO A 546 -18.64 -2.48 7.34
CA PRO A 546 -18.91 -3.70 6.55
C PRO A 546 -17.73 -4.09 5.66
N VAL A 547 -17.05 -3.13 5.02
CA VAL A 547 -15.86 -3.40 4.18
C VAL A 547 -14.74 -3.98 5.05
N TRP A 548 -14.48 -3.38 6.22
CA TRP A 548 -13.55 -3.93 7.20
C TRP A 548 -13.88 -5.39 7.54
N LYS A 549 -15.15 -5.68 7.84
CA LYS A 549 -15.60 -7.04 8.16
C LYS A 549 -15.40 -8.00 6.99
N GLN A 550 -15.72 -7.59 5.77
CA GLN A 550 -15.56 -8.42 4.57
C GLN A 550 -14.09 -8.81 4.36
N ILE A 551 -13.17 -7.84 4.42
CA ILE A 551 -11.73 -8.08 4.30
C ILE A 551 -11.27 -9.09 5.37
N VAL A 552 -11.56 -8.80 6.63
CA VAL A 552 -11.07 -9.61 7.76
C VAL A 552 -11.70 -11.01 7.79
N SER A 553 -12.98 -11.13 7.44
CA SER A 553 -13.66 -12.44 7.36
C SER A 553 -13.14 -13.28 6.20
N ALA A 554 -12.83 -12.65 5.06
CA ALA A 554 -12.25 -13.35 3.91
C ALA A 554 -10.80 -13.79 4.16
N TRP A 555 -10.04 -13.01 4.94
CA TRP A 555 -8.68 -13.36 5.32
C TRP A 555 -8.63 -14.58 6.25
N GLY A 556 -9.58 -14.69 7.21
CA GLY A 556 -9.77 -15.89 8.03
C GLY A 556 -8.80 -16.05 9.21
N ASP A 557 -7.65 -15.36 9.21
CA ASP A 557 -6.59 -15.48 10.23
C ASP A 557 -6.64 -14.40 11.33
N TYR A 558 -7.77 -13.71 11.49
CA TYR A 558 -7.91 -12.65 12.49
C TYR A 558 -7.79 -13.19 13.93
N PRO A 559 -6.79 -12.77 14.72
CA PRO A 559 -6.48 -13.44 15.98
C PRO A 559 -7.49 -13.19 17.11
N GLY A 560 -8.08 -11.98 17.19
CA GLY A 560 -8.93 -11.57 18.30
C GLY A 560 -8.20 -11.49 19.65
N ARG A 561 -6.90 -11.15 19.65
CA ARG A 561 -6.03 -11.19 20.84
C ARG A 561 -6.13 -9.92 21.69
N PHE A 562 -6.58 -10.09 22.93
CA PHE A 562 -6.57 -9.04 23.94
C PHE A 562 -5.99 -9.58 25.24
N THR A 563 -5.12 -8.79 25.87
CA THR A 563 -4.59 -9.10 27.19
C THR A 563 -5.67 -8.85 28.22
N GLU A 564 -5.96 -9.85 29.05
CA GLU A 564 -6.87 -9.66 30.19
C GLU A 564 -6.16 -8.88 31.29
N VAL A 565 -6.69 -7.69 31.60
CA VAL A 565 -6.22 -6.85 32.70
C VAL A 565 -7.35 -6.73 33.71
N SER A 566 -7.08 -7.10 34.98
CA SER A 566 -8.04 -6.89 36.06
C SER A 566 -8.26 -5.39 36.26
N THR A 567 -9.52 -4.95 36.14
CA THR A 567 -9.90 -3.54 36.26
C THR A 567 -10.61 -3.22 37.58
N GLU A 568 -10.83 -4.24 38.43
CA GLU A 568 -11.62 -4.13 39.67
C GLU A 568 -10.97 -3.21 40.72
N GLU A 569 -9.64 -3.02 40.66
CA GLU A 569 -8.91 -2.15 41.60
C GLU A 569 -8.71 -0.70 41.11
N ILE A 570 -9.08 -0.37 39.87
CA ILE A 570 -8.64 0.88 39.23
C ILE A 570 -9.54 2.10 39.57
N PHE A 571 -10.78 1.89 40.01
CA PHE A 571 -11.77 2.98 40.18
C PHE A 571 -12.27 3.13 41.62
N THR A 572 -11.42 3.66 42.52
CA THR A 572 -11.80 3.85 43.94
C THR A 572 -12.67 5.08 44.23
N LYS A 573 -12.86 6.04 43.30
CA LYS A 573 -13.78 7.20 43.48
C LYS A 573 -14.36 7.70 42.15
N ARG A 574 -15.70 7.75 42.04
CA ARG A 574 -16.41 8.37 40.90
C ARG A 574 -16.10 9.86 40.85
N LYS A 575 -15.64 10.39 39.72
CA LYS A 575 -15.57 11.84 39.50
C LYS A 575 -16.89 12.26 38.86
N GLN A 576 -17.73 12.98 39.60
CA GLN A 576 -18.86 13.65 38.96
C GLN A 576 -18.30 14.74 38.04
N ALA A 577 -18.53 14.60 36.73
CA ALA A 577 -18.08 15.57 35.74
C ALA A 577 -18.52 16.97 36.13
N ALA A 578 -17.56 17.90 36.23
CA ALA A 578 -17.82 19.31 36.32
C ALA A 578 -18.31 19.82 34.95
N SER A 579 -19.60 19.64 34.63
CA SER A 579 -20.19 20.31 33.47
C SER A 579 -19.90 21.81 33.53
N THR A 580 -19.51 22.38 32.40
CA THR A 580 -19.55 23.83 32.19
C THR A 580 -20.97 24.21 31.85
N MET A 581 -21.81 24.49 32.86
CA MET A 581 -23.18 25.01 32.69
C MET A 581 -23.23 26.33 31.89
N ASN A 582 -22.07 26.90 31.57
CA ASN A 582 -21.85 28.10 30.76
C ASN A 582 -22.15 27.95 29.27
N THR A 583 -22.17 26.73 28.74
CA THR A 583 -22.39 26.51 27.30
C THR A 583 -23.80 26.04 26.96
N VAL A 584 -24.67 25.81 27.95
CA VAL A 584 -26.05 25.32 27.72
C VAL A 584 -26.91 26.39 27.04
N ASP A 585 -27.59 26.04 25.95
CA ASP A 585 -28.48 26.93 25.19
C ASP A 585 -29.89 26.96 25.81
N ILE A 586 -30.10 27.88 26.76
CA ILE A 586 -31.35 28.02 27.53
C ILE A 586 -32.53 28.38 26.62
N ASP A 587 -32.34 29.28 25.65
CA ASP A 587 -33.40 29.68 24.70
C ASP A 587 -33.95 28.47 23.94
N ARG A 588 -33.04 27.58 23.50
CA ARG A 588 -33.42 26.37 22.78
C ARG A 588 -34.15 25.36 23.67
N ILE A 589 -33.77 25.25 24.93
CA ILE A 589 -34.48 24.41 25.91
C ILE A 589 -35.89 24.94 26.16
N ILE A 590 -36.05 26.25 26.37
CA ILE A 590 -37.36 26.90 26.54
C ILE A 590 -38.25 26.62 25.32
N PHE A 591 -37.72 26.81 24.11
CA PHE A 591 -38.44 26.54 22.87
C PHE A 591 -38.95 25.08 22.83
N TRP A 592 -38.12 24.10 23.18
CA TRP A 592 -38.53 22.70 23.19
C TRP A 592 -39.56 22.33 24.25
N VAL A 593 -39.47 22.94 25.43
CA VAL A 593 -40.49 22.74 26.45
C VAL A 593 -41.84 23.26 25.95
N ARG A 594 -41.84 24.44 25.30
CA ARG A 594 -43.05 25.06 24.75
C ARG A 594 -43.64 24.29 23.56
N GLU A 595 -42.81 23.75 22.68
CA GLU A 595 -43.21 22.91 21.54
C GLU A 595 -43.51 21.45 21.93
N GLY A 596 -43.35 21.07 23.20
CA GLY A 596 -43.59 19.71 23.69
C GLY A 596 -42.54 18.68 23.25
N SER A 597 -41.40 19.11 22.72
CA SER A 597 -40.28 18.23 22.31
C SER A 597 -39.56 17.60 23.51
N ILE A 598 -39.61 18.25 24.68
CA ILE A 598 -39.20 17.67 25.97
C ILE A 598 -40.25 18.03 27.02
N THR A 599 -40.69 17.05 27.80
CA THR A 599 -41.63 17.34 28.89
C THR A 599 -40.89 17.95 30.08
N LEU A 600 -41.59 18.78 30.85
CA LEU A 600 -41.08 19.36 32.10
C LEU A 600 -40.66 18.29 33.12
N SER A 601 -41.38 17.16 33.19
CA SER A 601 -41.00 16.04 34.06
C SER A 601 -39.71 15.37 33.60
N ASN A 602 -39.56 15.13 32.29
CA ASN A 602 -38.32 14.56 31.76
C ASN A 602 -37.15 15.50 32.02
N LEU A 603 -37.32 16.81 31.78
CA LEU A 603 -36.28 17.82 32.05
C LEU A 603 -35.92 17.88 33.55
N ALA A 604 -36.88 17.75 34.45
CA ALA A 604 -36.65 17.72 35.90
C ALA A 604 -35.87 16.46 36.33
N GLU A 605 -36.27 15.26 35.89
CA GLU A 605 -35.54 14.01 36.15
C GLU A 605 -34.09 14.11 35.66
N ILE A 606 -33.92 14.67 34.48
CA ILE A 606 -32.64 14.92 33.81
C ILE A 606 -31.74 15.87 34.59
N ILE A 607 -32.27 16.97 35.14
CA ILE A 607 -31.50 17.94 35.91
C ILE A 607 -31.25 17.40 37.31
N SER A 608 -32.12 16.53 37.83
CA SER A 608 -32.04 16.02 39.19
C SER A 608 -30.72 15.29 39.48
N VAL A 609 -30.16 14.61 38.48
CA VAL A 609 -28.90 13.85 38.58
C VAL A 609 -27.63 14.72 38.58
N MET A 610 -27.75 16.02 38.31
CA MET A 610 -26.63 16.97 38.37
C MET A 610 -26.34 17.37 39.82
N ASP A 611 -25.16 17.91 40.14
CA ASP A 611 -24.91 18.43 41.49
C ASP A 611 -25.74 19.68 41.79
N SER A 612 -25.99 19.94 43.08
CA SER A 612 -26.89 21.03 43.51
C SER A 612 -26.45 22.42 43.06
N ASN A 613 -25.14 22.67 42.93
CA ASN A 613 -24.64 23.97 42.46
C ASN A 613 -24.97 24.18 40.99
N LYS A 614 -24.79 23.14 40.16
CA LYS A 614 -25.16 23.22 38.74
C LYS A 614 -26.64 23.37 38.50
N VAL A 615 -27.46 22.63 39.25
CA VAL A 615 -28.92 22.79 39.17
C VAL A 615 -29.29 24.24 39.50
N LYS A 616 -28.67 24.83 40.52
CA LYS A 616 -28.85 26.24 40.87
C LYS A 616 -28.41 27.16 39.72
N ASP A 617 -27.24 26.94 39.11
CA ASP A 617 -26.76 27.74 37.98
C ASP A 617 -27.72 27.67 36.78
N PHE A 618 -28.21 26.48 36.46
CA PHE A 618 -29.20 26.28 35.39
C PHE A 618 -30.51 27.01 35.68
N LEU A 619 -31.06 26.83 36.89
CA LEU A 619 -32.29 27.49 37.30
C LEU A 619 -32.14 29.01 37.34
N THR A 620 -30.96 29.51 37.71
CA THR A 620 -30.67 30.96 37.69
C THR A 620 -30.74 31.50 36.27
N LYS A 621 -30.06 30.85 35.31
CA LYS A 621 -30.11 31.27 33.90
C LYS A 621 -31.48 31.10 33.27
N LEU A 622 -32.18 30.01 33.60
CA LEU A 622 -33.55 29.81 33.15
C LEU A 622 -34.45 30.91 33.70
N ASN A 623 -34.29 31.28 34.96
CA ASN A 623 -35.06 32.34 35.60
C ASN A 623 -34.79 33.73 35.00
N GLU A 624 -33.60 34.00 34.49
CA GLU A 624 -33.29 35.24 33.77
C GLU A 624 -34.08 35.38 32.46
N VAL A 625 -34.47 34.28 31.83
CA VAL A 625 -35.14 34.26 30.52
C VAL A 625 -36.64 33.92 30.63
N ASP A 626 -37.01 32.97 31.47
CA ASP A 626 -38.36 32.48 31.70
C ASP A 626 -38.57 32.11 33.20
N PRO A 627 -38.90 33.10 34.06
CA PRO A 627 -39.09 32.90 35.50
C PRO A 627 -40.18 31.87 35.85
N ASP A 628 -41.28 31.84 35.09
CA ASP A 628 -42.41 30.95 35.35
C ASP A 628 -42.00 29.50 35.10
N LEU A 629 -41.30 29.24 33.99
CA LEU A 629 -40.78 27.91 33.70
C LEU A 629 -39.72 27.47 34.72
N ALA A 630 -38.86 28.40 35.17
CA ALA A 630 -37.88 28.13 36.21
C ALA A 630 -38.54 27.71 37.54
N HIS A 631 -39.61 28.40 37.94
CA HIS A 631 -40.37 28.08 39.14
C HIS A 631 -41.02 26.70 39.06
N VAL A 632 -41.72 26.39 37.97
CA VAL A 632 -42.37 25.08 37.77
C VAL A 632 -41.34 23.94 37.77
N LEU A 633 -40.18 24.16 37.15
CA LEU A 633 -39.11 23.19 37.11
C LEU A 633 -38.46 22.99 38.49
N TRP A 634 -38.31 24.06 39.28
CA TRP A 634 -37.81 24.01 40.65
C TRP A 634 -38.70 23.16 41.55
N GLU A 635 -40.02 23.33 41.52
CA GLU A 635 -40.94 22.54 42.34
C GLU A 635 -40.81 21.04 42.06
N LYS A 636 -40.68 20.65 40.79
CA LYS A 636 -40.42 19.25 40.39
C LYS A 636 -39.07 18.73 40.89
N LEU A 637 -38.03 19.56 40.81
CA LEU A 637 -36.68 19.18 41.26
C LEU A 637 -36.60 19.00 42.79
N LYS A 638 -37.37 19.79 43.53
CA LYS A 638 -37.45 19.69 44.99
C LYS A 638 -37.94 18.31 45.43
N GLU A 639 -38.98 17.80 44.76
CA GLU A 639 -39.51 16.44 44.98
C GLU A 639 -38.47 15.36 44.62
N LEU A 640 -37.81 15.49 43.46
CA LEU A 640 -36.88 14.47 42.97
C LEU A 640 -35.57 14.40 43.77
N LYS A 641 -35.09 15.52 44.31
CA LYS A 641 -33.82 15.61 45.05
C LYS A 641 -33.98 15.64 46.56
N ASN A 642 -35.20 15.57 47.07
CA ASN A 642 -35.53 15.70 48.50
C ASN A 642 -34.92 16.97 49.12
N TRP A 643 -35.13 18.12 48.47
CA TRP A 643 -34.61 19.42 48.92
C TRP A 643 -35.55 20.20 49.85
#